data_AF-A0A956Y896-F1
#
_entry.id   AF-A0A956Y896-F1
#
_cell.length_a   1.000
_cell.length_b   1.000
_cell.length_c   1.000
_cell.angle_alpha   90.00
_cell.angle_beta   90.00
_cell.angle_gamma   90.00
#
_symmetry.space_group_name_H-M   'P 1'
#
loop_
_entity.id
_entity.type
_entity.pdbx_description
1 polymer ?
#
loop_
_entity_poly.entity_id
_entity_poly.type
_entity_poly.pdbx_seq_one_letter_code
_entity_poly.pdbx_strand_id
1 'polypeptide(L)'
;MDRPAGFQIHWQFDRTRQVLNRAILGADGYLGEGWFYRGKGVWKLQESITPTMLQWLDKTTIRENELYKFVTQVFPLFQQLGHICDLTVEPDLRLDVQVIKVLKRSADFQITSNKPALQKQLKTIRDDASNLISGDTILPGLAIKLRGKLLQLAKSGEVTRISGDELLAFLQDDLTSVASESGVDIESLRTAFPIDDAALVPATWKLEHDIKDGIGRYEIVPCVQASGELIPTATLEKAFQSGSRFLKVGERWLEFTPQFSVRYQEWRQKNLRKVRLAPQEVMGSYTDRLDRLQLVPPHIETEKAPTPETEGEKARILMQTMRYHGLPVGIYGLQEEMPAIIADVCLQLLEENPRASIVWLAPGRKKDDIVRVLRHSRVPYNKFHSEQGQVLLISPEMLATLNREWTLVIFSDLDIIASGDKQARALASIKREWSISTFNRADWHQNGNRAGRVLGVLGFDARDLSTFVRVCTATYSDQSQSLLSRLTSPFRTVTVQSDDSNNRSGDVPIPPRRRSIELHPIQNTDNVFRPSFTVTVDLSTPRSRFPDQARELENHIEPPTESVSFMQYWPTYESMNNAQRKWYFYWRSQVRDGQYLPTDLSYLYLHVYEVIQLIGVSNADSGANYLANLWRQYRIMQPGLDNYLVDWIADFHAVYKLSRTPLDWYASVLDTNVRLFDRNLAVEAWVSQKDDIQAIPDNVLVHVSDYQPAKSKFIQQHNEDNWIDRALRDGLSRIDQFLIEQNGKSLFDQYRPEGKTIVRRQPFASAVYEGKRDEVVIATVPNWSDSTELRSSITSILKYTENLLRRQHGFRGTLRGIELPPEWQVILDAAFGVPDVGKTGAMSVEVAVAVAPIVIDFAKVKELAAESDEVRDRLLVDDEETGVEVTDIAPPPDTVEPPEVVDTFNLERPDDTPDGLLTDLEEVYTIIQGDLEASELLRYLMQNDWQAHPDTAASVLNGGFLNVVLDRMNELALEQLGDQIVVEEDGLLVVIDDYRDEIGHLLSQPLEQAKSPAEAVPAYADLTPEWAAFVNKMKPQHWEALHALLLQEDVVARLDGIARSTFTTMDLLIDEINDVALSNLGDIVIETGETPAIEEEDMDDLRSLMAWAQENILQEI
;
A
#
# COMPACT_ATOMS: atom_id res chain seq x y z
N MET A 1 -5.74 26.73 -102.32
CA MET A 1 -4.41 26.96 -102.93
C MET A 1 -3.58 25.72 -102.68
N ASP A 2 -2.66 25.37 -103.58
CA ASP A 2 -1.73 24.27 -103.34
C ASP A 2 -0.77 24.61 -102.18
N ARG A 3 -0.35 23.57 -101.45
CA ARG A 3 0.60 23.66 -100.35
C ARG A 3 1.84 24.47 -100.79
N PRO A 4 2.26 25.51 -100.05
CA PRO A 4 3.45 26.27 -100.38
C PRO A 4 4.69 25.37 -100.48
N ALA A 5 5.53 25.58 -101.50
CA ALA A 5 6.81 24.89 -101.62
C ALA A 5 7.67 25.19 -100.38
N GLY A 6 8.08 24.14 -99.67
CA GLY A 6 8.84 24.23 -98.41
C GLY A 6 8.00 24.29 -97.12
N PHE A 7 6.67 24.07 -97.16
CA PHE A 7 5.89 23.93 -95.94
C PHE A 7 6.34 22.73 -95.10
N GLN A 8 6.65 22.95 -93.83
CA GLN A 8 7.08 21.91 -92.90
C GLN A 8 6.68 22.25 -91.47
N ILE A 9 6.11 21.29 -90.75
CA ILE A 9 5.94 21.39 -89.30
C ILE A 9 7.24 20.91 -88.67
N HIS A 10 7.86 21.77 -87.87
CA HIS A 10 9.05 21.49 -87.11
C HIS A 10 8.71 21.50 -85.62
N TRP A 11 8.82 20.34 -84.98
CA TRP A 11 8.64 20.18 -83.55
C TRP A 11 9.97 20.46 -82.83
N GLN A 12 10.07 21.65 -82.25
CA GLN A 12 11.30 22.17 -81.66
C GLN A 12 11.36 21.88 -80.16
N PHE A 13 12.46 21.29 -79.70
CA PHE A 13 12.60 20.93 -78.28
C PHE A 13 13.19 22.06 -77.45
N ASP A 14 12.42 22.57 -76.50
CA ASP A 14 12.90 23.54 -75.51
C ASP A 14 13.55 22.79 -74.34
N ARG A 15 14.90 22.73 -74.35
CA ARG A 15 15.68 22.05 -73.32
C ARG A 15 15.50 22.61 -71.90
N THR A 16 15.15 23.90 -71.78
CA THR A 16 14.96 24.57 -70.49
C THR A 16 13.62 24.23 -69.86
N ARG A 17 12.57 24.17 -70.69
CA ARG A 17 11.21 23.86 -70.25
C ARG A 17 10.84 22.38 -70.39
N GLN A 18 11.68 21.58 -71.06
CA GLN A 18 11.43 20.19 -71.43
C GLN A 18 10.11 20.00 -72.21
N VAL A 19 9.75 20.96 -73.05
CA VAL A 19 8.53 20.88 -73.87
C VAL A 19 8.85 20.89 -75.35
N LEU A 20 7.97 20.30 -76.15
CA LEU A 20 8.09 20.29 -77.60
C LEU A 20 7.13 21.32 -78.20
N ASN A 21 7.67 22.38 -78.79
CA ASN A 21 6.89 23.47 -79.37
C ASN A 21 6.71 23.27 -80.87
N ARG A 22 5.50 23.51 -81.35
CA ARG A 22 5.19 23.42 -82.78
C ARG A 22 5.59 24.70 -83.50
N ALA A 23 6.63 24.65 -84.31
CA ALA A 23 6.98 25.69 -85.27
C ALA A 23 6.45 25.31 -86.66
N ILE A 24 5.78 26.24 -87.34
CA ILE A 24 5.23 26.00 -88.68
C ILE A 24 6.07 26.80 -89.66
N LEU A 25 6.85 26.11 -90.48
CA LEU A 25 7.69 26.71 -91.50
C LEU A 25 6.91 26.79 -92.82
N GLY A 26 6.96 27.95 -93.47
CA GLY A 26 6.26 28.18 -94.74
C GLY A 26 4.76 28.49 -94.61
N ALA A 27 4.26 28.79 -93.41
CA ALA A 27 2.91 29.31 -93.13
C ALA A 27 2.96 30.42 -92.07
N ASP A 28 1.97 31.33 -92.06
CA ASP A 28 1.83 32.38 -91.06
C ASP A 28 1.09 31.88 -89.80
N GLY A 29 0.31 30.80 -89.92
CA GLY A 29 -0.31 30.16 -88.76
C GLY A 29 -1.21 28.97 -89.08
N TYR A 30 -1.80 28.42 -88.02
CA TYR A 30 -2.68 27.26 -88.04
C TYR A 30 -4.08 27.65 -87.53
N LEU A 31 -5.12 27.25 -88.25
CA LEU A 31 -6.52 27.62 -87.97
C LEU A 31 -7.33 26.51 -87.30
N GLY A 32 -6.73 25.34 -87.04
CA GLY A 32 -7.45 24.16 -86.54
C GLY A 32 -7.79 23.14 -87.62
N GLU A 33 -8.07 21.90 -87.23
CA GLU A 33 -8.51 20.80 -88.11
C GLU A 33 -7.64 20.56 -89.36
N GLY A 34 -6.33 20.80 -89.27
CA GLY A 34 -5.39 20.61 -90.39
C GLY A 34 -5.35 21.77 -91.40
N TRP A 35 -5.96 22.92 -91.10
CA TRP A 35 -5.94 24.13 -91.93
C TRP A 35 -4.81 25.10 -91.57
N PHE A 36 -4.12 25.61 -92.58
CA PHE A 36 -3.01 26.56 -92.45
C PHE A 36 -3.21 27.76 -93.38
N TYR A 37 -2.64 28.91 -93.02
CA TYR A 37 -2.73 30.12 -93.83
C TYR A 37 -1.37 30.79 -94.03
N ARG A 38 -1.24 31.54 -95.14
CA ARG A 38 -0.11 32.41 -95.46
C ARG A 38 -0.61 33.59 -96.30
N GLY A 39 -0.45 34.81 -95.81
CA GLY A 39 -1.07 36.01 -96.36
C GLY A 39 -2.59 35.87 -96.43
N LYS A 40 -3.16 35.95 -97.64
CA LYS A 40 -4.60 35.73 -97.89
C LYS A 40 -4.92 34.29 -98.35
N GLY A 41 -3.94 33.42 -98.46
CA GLY A 41 -4.11 32.03 -98.92
C GLY A 41 -4.31 31.06 -97.75
N VAL A 42 -5.27 30.13 -97.90
CA VAL A 42 -5.54 29.06 -96.94
C VAL A 42 -5.47 27.71 -97.68
N TRP A 43 -4.92 26.69 -97.03
CA TRP A 43 -4.89 25.31 -97.52
C TRP A 43 -5.10 24.32 -96.37
N LYS A 44 -5.60 23.13 -96.71
CA LYS A 44 -5.75 22.01 -95.77
C LYS A 44 -4.76 20.91 -96.15
N LEU A 45 -4.20 20.24 -95.16
CA LEU A 45 -3.31 19.12 -95.39
C LEU A 45 -4.19 17.87 -95.60
N GLN A 46 -4.54 17.58 -96.87
CA GLN A 46 -5.75 16.83 -97.23
C GLN A 46 -5.60 15.34 -97.54
N GLU A 47 -4.39 14.77 -97.63
CA GLU A 47 -4.25 13.42 -98.21
C GLU A 47 -3.74 12.32 -97.26
N SER A 48 -3.47 12.59 -95.98
CA SER A 48 -2.91 11.54 -95.08
C SER A 48 -2.93 11.87 -93.58
N ILE A 49 -3.85 12.72 -93.10
CA ILE A 49 -3.97 13.02 -91.67
C ILE A 49 -4.97 12.08 -90.99
N THR A 50 -4.52 11.38 -89.96
CA THR A 50 -5.40 10.59 -89.07
C THR A 50 -6.05 11.49 -88.00
N PRO A 51 -7.22 11.11 -87.43
CA PRO A 51 -7.83 11.84 -86.32
C PRO A 51 -6.86 12.06 -85.14
N THR A 52 -6.00 11.07 -84.87
CA THR A 52 -4.93 11.17 -83.87
C THR A 52 -3.96 12.31 -84.21
N MET A 53 -3.49 12.40 -85.46
CA MET A 53 -2.59 13.48 -85.86
C MET A 53 -3.24 14.86 -85.71
N LEU A 54 -4.54 15.02 -86.01
CA LEU A 54 -5.25 16.28 -85.79
C LEU A 54 -5.28 16.68 -84.32
N GLN A 55 -5.59 15.75 -83.42
CA GLN A 55 -5.63 15.99 -81.98
C GLN A 55 -4.29 16.49 -81.43
N TRP A 56 -3.17 15.92 -81.91
CA TRP A 56 -1.83 16.36 -81.50
C TRP A 56 -1.37 17.62 -82.23
N LEU A 57 -1.84 17.84 -83.45
CA LEU A 57 -1.56 19.06 -84.20
C LEU A 57 -2.22 20.26 -83.54
N ASP A 58 -3.41 20.13 -82.95
CA ASP A 58 -4.10 21.22 -82.25
C ASP A 58 -3.35 21.69 -80.98
N LYS A 59 -2.44 20.87 -80.45
CA LYS A 59 -1.56 21.26 -79.35
C LYS A 59 -0.42 22.14 -79.87
N THR A 60 -0.32 23.37 -79.38
CA THR A 60 0.82 24.27 -79.68
C THR A 60 2.11 23.84 -79.00
N THR A 61 1.98 23.21 -77.82
CA THR A 61 3.09 22.74 -77.00
C THR A 61 2.72 21.37 -76.43
N ILE A 62 3.62 20.40 -76.59
CA ILE A 62 3.51 19.08 -75.98
C ILE A 62 4.27 19.09 -74.66
N ARG A 63 3.59 18.66 -73.60
CA ARG A 63 4.08 18.67 -72.22
C ARG A 63 5.01 17.48 -71.96
N GLU A 64 5.75 17.59 -70.87
CA GLU A 64 6.86 16.75 -70.43
C GLU A 64 6.46 15.26 -70.33
N ASN A 65 5.30 14.96 -69.74
CA ASN A 65 4.78 13.59 -69.59
C ASN A 65 4.19 12.97 -70.86
N GLU A 66 3.98 13.77 -71.91
CA GLU A 66 3.42 13.34 -73.19
C GLU A 66 4.49 13.16 -74.27
N LEU A 67 5.73 13.57 -74.02
CA LEU A 67 6.84 13.55 -74.98
C LEU A 67 7.10 12.16 -75.54
N TYR A 68 7.28 11.16 -74.68
CA TYR A 68 7.61 9.79 -75.12
C TYR A 68 6.50 9.21 -76.00
N LYS A 69 5.24 9.38 -75.58
CA LYS A 69 4.06 8.93 -76.34
C LYS A 69 3.99 9.61 -77.70
N PHE A 70 4.24 10.92 -77.76
CA PHE A 70 4.25 11.65 -79.01
C PHE A 70 5.35 11.17 -79.95
N VAL A 71 6.61 11.11 -79.48
CA VAL A 71 7.76 10.77 -80.33
C VAL A 71 7.70 9.32 -80.83
N THR A 72 7.17 8.39 -80.02
CA THR A 72 7.09 6.96 -80.41
C THR A 72 5.84 6.58 -81.20
N GLN A 73 4.66 7.13 -80.87
CA GLN A 73 3.39 6.68 -81.45
C GLN A 73 2.84 7.64 -82.50
N VAL A 74 3.18 8.93 -82.42
CA VAL A 74 2.52 9.98 -83.22
C VAL A 74 3.46 10.60 -84.25
N PHE A 75 4.67 10.97 -83.85
CA PHE A 75 5.65 11.59 -84.75
C PHE A 75 6.02 10.75 -85.98
N PRO A 76 6.11 9.41 -85.94
CA PRO A 76 6.39 8.61 -87.14
C PRO A 76 5.38 8.86 -88.27
N LEU A 77 4.12 9.15 -87.94
CA LEU A 77 3.08 9.51 -88.92
C LEU A 77 3.35 10.89 -89.56
N PHE A 78 3.89 11.84 -88.79
CA PHE A 78 4.30 13.15 -89.30
C PHE A 78 5.60 13.06 -90.12
N GLN A 79 6.53 12.19 -89.75
CA GLN A 79 7.80 11.98 -90.43
C GLN A 79 7.59 11.45 -91.86
N GLN A 80 6.62 10.56 -92.07
CA GLN A 80 6.22 10.06 -93.40
C GLN A 80 5.75 11.19 -94.34
N LEU A 81 5.27 12.30 -93.81
CA LEU A 81 4.83 13.49 -94.57
C LEU A 81 5.93 14.56 -94.73
N GLY A 82 7.16 14.22 -94.34
CA GLY A 82 8.33 15.09 -94.46
C GLY A 82 8.44 16.14 -93.36
N HIS A 83 7.85 15.93 -92.18
CA HIS A 83 7.99 16.83 -91.01
C HIS A 83 9.15 16.40 -90.09
N ILE A 84 9.67 17.34 -89.29
CA ILE A 84 10.88 17.16 -88.47
C ILE A 84 10.56 17.32 -86.98
N CYS A 85 11.26 16.57 -86.13
CA CYS A 85 11.25 16.69 -84.68
C CYS A 85 12.68 16.65 -84.17
N ASP A 86 13.01 17.53 -83.22
CA ASP A 86 14.34 17.58 -82.60
C ASP A 86 14.60 16.40 -81.66
N LEU A 87 13.53 15.81 -81.10
CA LEU A 87 13.63 14.68 -80.18
C LEU A 87 13.78 13.33 -80.91
N THR A 88 14.70 12.52 -80.42
CA THR A 88 14.89 11.12 -80.84
C THR A 88 14.68 10.17 -79.66
N VAL A 89 14.45 8.88 -79.93
CA VAL A 89 14.30 7.83 -78.89
C VAL A 89 15.40 6.81 -79.07
N GLU A 90 16.10 6.48 -77.99
CA GLU A 90 17.17 5.50 -77.96
C GLU A 90 16.86 4.40 -76.92
N PRO A 91 16.34 3.23 -77.35
CA PRO A 91 15.93 2.18 -76.43
C PRO A 91 17.09 1.30 -75.92
N ASP A 92 18.24 1.29 -76.59
CA ASP A 92 19.31 0.30 -76.33
C ASP A 92 20.40 0.80 -75.37
N LEU A 93 20.12 1.78 -74.52
CA LEU A 93 21.07 2.23 -73.50
C LEU A 93 21.13 1.22 -72.35
N ARG A 94 22.29 0.57 -72.19
CA ARG A 94 22.60 -0.35 -71.09
C ARG A 94 23.60 0.29 -70.13
N LEU A 95 23.39 0.06 -68.85
CA LEU A 95 24.28 0.50 -67.78
C LEU A 95 24.66 -0.70 -66.94
N ASP A 96 25.97 -0.90 -66.81
CA ASP A 96 26.55 -1.94 -65.97
C ASP A 96 27.12 -1.28 -64.73
N VAL A 97 26.78 -1.83 -63.56
CA VAL A 97 27.28 -1.35 -62.28
C VAL A 97 28.41 -2.27 -61.85
N GLN A 98 29.59 -1.71 -61.60
CA GLN A 98 30.79 -2.46 -61.22
C GLN A 98 31.19 -2.12 -59.79
N VAL A 99 31.48 -3.17 -59.01
CA VAL A 99 32.07 -3.05 -57.67
C VAL A 99 33.58 -3.12 -57.82
N ILE A 100 34.27 -2.00 -57.64
CA ILE A 100 35.72 -1.90 -57.82
C ILE A 100 36.46 -2.42 -56.59
N LYS A 101 35.97 -2.08 -55.39
CA LYS A 101 36.61 -2.45 -54.12
C LYS A 101 35.61 -2.48 -52.99
N VAL A 102 35.69 -3.50 -52.14
CA VAL A 102 34.92 -3.60 -50.89
C VAL A 102 35.87 -3.47 -49.70
N LEU A 103 35.54 -2.59 -48.76
CA LEU A 103 36.26 -2.30 -47.52
C LEU A 103 35.32 -2.54 -46.32
N LYS A 104 35.85 -2.57 -45.09
CA LYS A 104 35.05 -2.88 -43.88
C LYS A 104 33.82 -1.99 -43.63
N ARG A 105 33.80 -0.74 -44.11
CA ARG A 105 32.70 0.22 -43.92
C ARG A 105 32.37 1.04 -45.18
N SER A 106 32.93 0.65 -46.31
CA SER A 106 32.77 1.38 -47.57
C SER A 106 32.93 0.48 -48.78
N ALA A 107 32.35 0.86 -49.90
CA ALA A 107 32.57 0.20 -51.18
C ALA A 107 32.69 1.23 -52.31
N ASP A 108 33.54 0.92 -53.27
CA ASP A 108 33.82 1.75 -54.43
C ASP A 108 33.02 1.21 -55.62
N PHE A 109 32.11 2.04 -56.17
CA PHE A 109 31.24 1.68 -57.28
C PHE A 109 31.55 2.53 -58.52
N GLN A 110 31.39 1.93 -59.69
CA GLN A 110 31.46 2.63 -60.97
C GLN A 110 30.31 2.19 -61.87
N ILE A 111 29.68 3.13 -62.57
CA ILE A 111 28.62 2.82 -63.54
C ILE A 111 29.14 3.11 -64.95
N THR A 112 29.12 2.11 -65.81
CA THR A 112 29.59 2.21 -67.21
C THR A 112 28.44 2.01 -68.17
N SER A 113 28.46 2.70 -69.32
CA SER A 113 27.45 2.57 -70.35
C SER A 113 28.01 2.02 -71.66
N ASN A 114 27.19 1.26 -72.39
CA ASN A 114 27.45 0.93 -73.79
C ASN A 114 27.42 2.17 -74.72
N LYS A 115 26.84 3.31 -74.27
CA LYS A 115 26.82 4.59 -75.01
C LYS A 115 27.24 5.76 -74.08
N PRO A 116 28.55 5.94 -73.80
CA PRO A 116 29.05 6.91 -72.82
C PRO A 116 28.69 8.38 -73.09
N ALA A 117 28.44 8.74 -74.35
CA ALA A 117 28.06 10.10 -74.74
C ALA A 117 26.70 10.52 -74.18
N LEU A 118 25.75 9.59 -74.07
CA LEU A 118 24.42 9.83 -73.52
C LEU A 118 24.41 9.79 -71.99
N GLN A 119 25.31 9.00 -71.40
CA GLN A 119 25.44 8.84 -69.96
C GLN A 119 25.73 10.16 -69.22
N LYS A 120 26.62 11.00 -69.75
CA LYS A 120 27.04 12.25 -69.08
C LYS A 120 25.96 13.34 -69.02
N GLN A 121 24.92 13.24 -69.86
CA GLN A 121 23.87 14.26 -69.97
C GLN A 121 22.51 13.79 -69.44
N LEU A 122 22.46 12.66 -68.71
CA LEU A 122 21.23 12.12 -68.15
C LEU A 122 20.51 13.13 -67.24
N LYS A 123 19.23 13.34 -67.51
CA LYS A 123 18.31 14.16 -66.72
C LYS A 123 16.97 13.45 -66.58
N THR A 124 16.29 13.70 -65.47
CA THR A 124 14.89 13.32 -65.29
C THR A 124 14.02 14.22 -66.17
N ILE A 125 12.92 13.66 -66.66
CA ILE A 125 11.85 14.42 -67.31
C ILE A 125 10.83 14.77 -66.22
N ARG A 126 10.41 16.04 -66.14
CA ARG A 126 9.36 16.43 -65.17
C ARG A 126 8.07 15.64 -65.44
N ASP A 127 7.45 15.17 -64.37
CA ASP A 127 6.17 14.44 -64.40
C ASP A 127 6.15 13.16 -65.27
N ASP A 128 7.32 12.62 -65.65
CA ASP A 128 7.48 11.30 -66.28
C ASP A 128 8.33 10.40 -65.39
N ALA A 129 7.67 9.45 -64.72
CA ALA A 129 8.31 8.50 -63.80
C ALA A 129 9.01 7.33 -64.51
N SER A 130 8.84 7.20 -65.83
CA SER A 130 9.25 6.04 -66.62
C SER A 130 10.51 6.31 -67.44
N ASN A 131 10.64 7.51 -68.00
CA ASN A 131 11.68 7.81 -68.99
C ASN A 131 12.67 8.88 -68.53
N LEU A 132 13.92 8.77 -68.99
CA LEU A 132 14.95 9.79 -68.83
C LEU A 132 15.19 10.53 -70.15
N ILE A 133 15.90 11.65 -70.10
CA ILE A 133 16.34 12.37 -71.29
C ILE A 133 17.82 12.69 -71.21
N SER A 134 18.53 12.57 -72.32
CA SER A 134 19.92 12.98 -72.48
C SER A 134 20.03 13.91 -73.69
N GLY A 135 20.24 15.20 -73.45
CA GLY A 135 20.23 16.21 -74.52
C GLY A 135 18.87 16.25 -75.20
N ASP A 136 18.81 15.77 -76.45
CA ASP A 136 17.60 15.72 -77.28
C ASP A 136 17.12 14.26 -77.50
N THR A 137 17.61 13.30 -76.70
CA THR A 137 17.29 11.88 -76.84
C THR A 137 16.56 11.36 -75.61
N ILE A 138 15.36 10.80 -75.81
CA ILE A 138 14.56 10.14 -74.77
C ILE A 138 15.04 8.69 -74.59
N LEU A 139 15.17 8.30 -73.33
CA LEU A 139 15.69 7.02 -72.87
C LEU A 139 14.58 6.27 -72.12
N PRO A 140 13.92 5.29 -72.75
CA PRO A 140 12.71 4.69 -72.22
C PRO A 140 12.98 3.74 -71.05
N GLY A 141 12.08 3.74 -70.06
CA GLY A 141 12.07 2.78 -68.94
C GLY A 141 13.22 2.91 -67.92
N LEU A 142 14.17 3.81 -68.16
CA LEU A 142 15.37 3.96 -67.32
C LEU A 142 15.13 4.78 -66.05
N ALA A 143 14.07 5.61 -65.96
CA ALA A 143 13.79 6.40 -64.76
C ALA A 143 13.23 5.56 -63.60
N ILE A 144 12.68 4.38 -63.90
CA ILE A 144 12.25 3.41 -62.89
C ILE A 144 13.47 2.71 -62.28
N LYS A 145 14.49 2.45 -63.12
CA LYS A 145 15.70 1.69 -62.78
C LYS A 145 16.79 2.55 -62.16
N LEU A 146 16.91 3.81 -62.60
CA LEU A 146 17.94 4.75 -62.13
C LEU A 146 17.30 5.87 -61.33
N ARG A 147 17.27 5.69 -60.01
CA ARG A 147 16.77 6.68 -59.06
C ARG A 147 17.88 7.07 -58.08
N GLY A 148 17.60 8.08 -57.27
CA GLY A 148 18.44 8.43 -56.13
C GLY A 148 19.93 8.58 -56.47
N LYS A 149 20.76 7.79 -55.77
CA LYS A 149 22.22 7.84 -55.89
C LYS A 149 22.70 7.15 -57.16
N LEU A 150 22.00 6.10 -57.64
CA LEU A 150 22.33 5.44 -58.91
C LEU A 150 22.32 6.40 -60.09
N LEU A 151 21.35 7.33 -60.15
CA LEU A 151 21.31 8.34 -61.21
C LEU A 151 22.49 9.33 -61.11
N GLN A 152 22.93 9.68 -59.91
CA GLN A 152 24.09 10.55 -59.71
C GLN A 152 25.39 9.85 -60.14
N LEU A 153 25.57 8.59 -59.74
CA LEU A 153 26.71 7.74 -60.12
C LEU A 153 26.73 7.47 -61.63
N ALA A 154 25.56 7.26 -62.23
CA ALA A 154 25.43 7.08 -63.66
C ALA A 154 25.88 8.34 -64.42
N LYS A 155 25.55 9.54 -63.94
CA LYS A 155 25.99 10.80 -64.57
C LYS A 155 27.49 11.04 -64.46
N SER A 156 28.11 10.71 -63.33
CA SER A 156 29.56 10.90 -63.15
C SER A 156 30.36 9.90 -63.99
N GLY A 157 29.98 8.62 -63.98
CA GLY A 157 30.74 7.54 -64.61
C GLY A 157 32.11 7.28 -63.96
N GLU A 158 32.40 7.96 -62.85
CA GLU A 158 33.65 7.86 -62.10
C GLU A 158 33.51 6.88 -60.94
N VAL A 159 34.64 6.33 -60.51
CA VAL A 159 34.71 5.48 -59.31
C VAL A 159 34.37 6.32 -58.09
N THR A 160 33.25 6.03 -57.44
CA THR A 160 32.77 6.77 -56.28
C THR A 160 32.72 5.86 -55.07
N ARG A 161 33.32 6.30 -53.96
CA ARG A 161 33.26 5.61 -52.68
C ARG A 161 31.98 5.98 -51.94
N ILE A 162 31.25 4.98 -51.48
CA ILE A 162 30.09 5.12 -50.60
C ILE A 162 30.43 4.48 -49.26
N SER A 163 30.09 5.13 -48.14
CA SER A 163 30.50 4.71 -46.79
C SER A 163 29.39 4.86 -45.75
N GLY A 164 29.45 4.02 -44.71
CA GLY A 164 28.54 4.12 -43.56
C GLY A 164 27.07 3.82 -43.91
N ASP A 165 26.15 4.53 -43.27
CA ASP A 165 24.70 4.34 -43.45
C ASP A 165 24.23 4.61 -44.88
N GLU A 166 24.92 5.50 -45.60
CA GLU A 166 24.65 5.76 -47.03
C GLU A 166 24.92 4.51 -47.89
N LEU A 167 25.91 3.69 -47.54
CA LEU A 167 26.18 2.44 -48.24
C LEU A 167 25.05 1.44 -48.04
N LEU A 168 24.57 1.29 -46.80
CA LEU A 168 23.50 0.36 -46.46
C LEU A 168 22.18 0.78 -47.11
N ALA A 169 21.85 2.07 -47.08
CA ALA A 169 20.69 2.63 -47.79
C ALA A 169 20.80 2.42 -49.30
N PHE A 170 21.98 2.64 -49.89
CA PHE A 170 22.22 2.41 -51.32
C PHE A 170 22.06 0.94 -51.72
N LEU A 171 22.50 -0.01 -50.87
CA LEU A 171 22.32 -1.45 -51.10
C LEU A 171 20.83 -1.85 -51.09
N GLN A 172 20.05 -1.34 -50.13
CA GLN A 172 18.62 -1.68 -49.97
C GLN A 172 17.71 -0.98 -50.98
N ASP A 173 17.81 0.34 -51.11
CA ASP A 173 16.84 1.14 -51.88
C ASP A 173 17.13 1.16 -53.38
N ASP A 174 18.40 1.36 -53.71
CA ASP A 174 18.81 1.69 -55.07
C ASP A 174 19.27 0.42 -55.81
N LEU A 175 20.26 -0.31 -55.26
CA LEU A 175 20.90 -1.46 -55.93
C LEU A 175 20.01 -2.70 -56.04
N THR A 176 19.18 -3.00 -55.03
CA THR A 176 18.33 -4.21 -55.03
C THR A 176 17.34 -4.20 -56.22
N SER A 177 16.88 -3.02 -56.65
CA SER A 177 15.95 -2.87 -57.78
C SER A 177 16.57 -3.16 -59.16
N VAL A 178 17.90 -3.10 -59.29
CA VAL A 178 18.62 -3.21 -60.57
C VAL A 178 19.54 -4.45 -60.62
N ALA A 179 19.65 -5.21 -59.51
CA ALA A 179 20.60 -6.31 -59.36
C ALA A 179 20.45 -7.40 -60.43
N SER A 180 19.21 -7.73 -60.83
CA SER A 180 18.93 -8.76 -61.83
C SER A 180 19.37 -8.40 -63.25
N GLU A 181 19.59 -7.12 -63.55
CA GLU A 181 19.85 -6.63 -64.92
C GLU A 181 21.23 -5.98 -65.10
N SER A 182 21.87 -5.53 -64.02
CA SER A 182 23.13 -4.76 -64.04
C SER A 182 24.40 -5.58 -63.86
N GLY A 183 24.28 -6.90 -63.71
CA GLY A 183 25.41 -7.83 -63.57
C GLY A 183 26.17 -7.72 -62.24
N VAL A 184 25.65 -6.96 -61.27
CA VAL A 184 26.25 -6.81 -59.93
C VAL A 184 26.08 -8.09 -59.14
N ASP A 185 27.18 -8.61 -58.59
CA ASP A 185 27.12 -9.66 -57.57
C ASP A 185 26.65 -9.08 -56.23
N ILE A 186 25.33 -8.98 -56.10
CA ILE A 186 24.69 -8.50 -54.87
C ILE A 186 24.82 -9.49 -53.72
N GLU A 187 25.03 -10.79 -54.00
CA GLU A 187 25.19 -11.82 -52.97
C GLU A 187 26.52 -11.65 -52.23
N SER A 188 27.61 -11.36 -52.96
CA SER A 188 28.90 -11.00 -52.34
C SER A 188 28.81 -9.74 -51.48
N LEU A 189 28.04 -8.74 -51.91
CA LEU A 189 27.82 -7.51 -51.12
C LEU A 189 26.94 -7.74 -49.88
N ARG A 190 25.87 -8.54 -49.99
CA ARG A 190 25.02 -8.93 -48.86
C ARG A 190 25.76 -9.82 -47.85
N THR A 191 26.75 -10.58 -48.32
CA THR A 191 27.64 -11.37 -47.45
C THR A 191 28.64 -10.47 -46.73
N ALA A 192 29.17 -9.44 -47.41
CA ALA A 192 30.11 -8.48 -46.81
C ALA A 192 29.43 -7.49 -45.84
N PHE A 193 28.16 -7.14 -46.09
CA PHE A 193 27.34 -6.26 -45.27
C PHE A 193 25.97 -6.90 -45.01
N PRO A 194 25.88 -7.87 -44.08
CA PRO A 194 24.62 -8.52 -43.76
C PRO A 194 23.68 -7.55 -43.05
N ILE A 195 22.50 -7.34 -43.65
CA ILE A 195 21.43 -6.48 -43.12
C ILE A 195 20.21 -7.36 -42.85
N ASP A 196 19.73 -7.36 -41.61
CA ASP A 196 18.49 -8.04 -41.21
C ASP A 196 17.41 -7.00 -40.88
N ASP A 197 16.15 -7.36 -41.09
CA ASP A 197 15.01 -6.51 -40.74
C ASP A 197 14.75 -6.58 -39.23
N ALA A 198 14.86 -5.45 -38.53
CA ALA A 198 14.58 -5.36 -37.11
C ALA A 198 13.15 -5.79 -36.76
N ALA A 199 12.20 -5.68 -37.70
CA ALA A 199 10.82 -6.09 -37.53
C ALA A 199 10.62 -7.62 -37.49
N LEU A 200 11.59 -8.41 -37.96
CA LEU A 200 11.50 -9.88 -38.05
C LEU A 200 12.33 -10.63 -37.01
N VAL A 201 13.19 -9.93 -36.27
CA VAL A 201 14.04 -10.53 -35.22
C VAL A 201 13.18 -11.06 -34.07
N PRO A 202 13.38 -12.28 -33.54
CA PRO A 202 12.56 -12.80 -32.44
C PRO A 202 12.80 -12.01 -31.14
N ALA A 203 11.72 -11.79 -30.37
CA ALA A 203 11.79 -11.21 -29.03
C ALA A 203 12.04 -12.32 -28.01
N THR A 204 12.92 -12.06 -27.06
CA THR A 204 13.33 -12.98 -26.00
C THR A 204 13.53 -12.20 -24.70
N TRP A 205 13.83 -12.90 -23.62
CA TRP A 205 14.12 -12.30 -22.32
C TRP A 205 15.51 -12.69 -21.88
N LYS A 206 16.17 -11.80 -21.13
CA LYS A 206 17.48 -12.05 -20.54
C LYS A 206 17.42 -11.71 -19.05
N LEU A 207 18.06 -12.53 -18.23
CA LEU A 207 18.33 -12.18 -16.83
C LEU A 207 19.60 -11.31 -16.76
N GLU A 208 19.48 -10.11 -16.20
CA GLU A 208 20.62 -9.22 -15.92
C GLU A 208 20.78 -9.06 -14.42
N HIS A 209 22.04 -9.02 -13.97
CA HIS A 209 22.41 -8.74 -12.59
C HIS A 209 23.12 -7.40 -12.55
N ASP A 210 22.69 -6.53 -11.63
CA ASP A 210 23.24 -5.20 -11.41
C ASP A 210 23.38 -4.95 -9.90
N ILE A 211 24.33 -4.12 -9.49
CA ILE A 211 24.52 -3.73 -8.09
C ILE A 211 24.06 -2.28 -7.94
N LYS A 212 22.89 -2.09 -7.35
CA LYS A 212 22.33 -0.76 -7.06
C LYS A 212 22.43 -0.49 -5.57
N ASP A 213 22.91 0.69 -5.20
CA ASP A 213 23.06 1.11 -3.80
C ASP A 213 23.92 0.16 -2.94
N GLY A 214 24.82 -0.59 -3.58
CA GLY A 214 25.67 -1.59 -2.93
C GLY A 214 24.99 -2.95 -2.71
N ILE A 215 23.80 -3.19 -3.26
CA ILE A 215 23.04 -4.45 -3.13
C ILE A 215 22.74 -5.01 -4.53
N GLY A 216 22.90 -6.33 -4.68
CA GLY A 216 22.58 -7.02 -5.93
C GLY A 216 21.10 -7.01 -6.27
N ARG A 217 20.78 -6.84 -7.54
CA ARG A 217 19.41 -6.93 -8.07
C ARG A 217 19.42 -7.70 -9.38
N TYR A 218 18.43 -8.57 -9.52
CA TYR A 218 18.16 -9.30 -10.75
C TYR A 218 16.96 -8.69 -11.47
N GLU A 219 17.13 -8.37 -12.75
CA GLU A 219 16.08 -7.82 -13.61
C GLU A 219 15.92 -8.68 -14.86
N ILE A 220 14.68 -9.00 -15.21
CA ILE A 220 14.33 -9.58 -16.51
C ILE A 220 14.25 -8.44 -17.52
N VAL A 221 15.09 -8.49 -18.53
CA VAL A 221 15.19 -7.46 -19.57
C VAL A 221 14.63 -8.00 -20.89
N PRO A 222 13.64 -7.31 -21.50
CA PRO A 222 13.15 -7.68 -22.82
C PRO A 222 14.21 -7.38 -23.87
N CYS A 223 14.57 -8.41 -24.62
CA CYS A 223 15.62 -8.38 -25.64
C CYS A 223 15.07 -8.83 -26.99
N VAL A 224 15.83 -8.54 -28.04
CA VAL A 224 15.71 -9.23 -29.32
C VAL A 224 16.99 -10.00 -29.60
N GLN A 225 16.85 -11.15 -30.22
CA GLN A 225 17.99 -12.01 -30.52
C GLN A 225 18.43 -11.84 -31.98
N ALA A 226 19.52 -11.10 -32.19
CA ALA A 226 20.12 -10.92 -33.51
C ALA A 226 21.55 -11.47 -33.51
N SER A 227 21.91 -12.29 -34.50
CA SER A 227 23.26 -12.90 -34.60
C SER A 227 23.71 -13.76 -33.41
N GLY A 228 22.77 -14.24 -32.59
CA GLY A 228 23.10 -14.93 -31.34
C GLY A 228 23.40 -14.00 -30.16
N GLU A 229 23.45 -12.68 -30.38
CA GLU A 229 23.52 -11.68 -29.31
C GLU A 229 22.12 -11.25 -28.88
N LEU A 230 21.95 -11.02 -27.57
CA LEU A 230 20.72 -10.49 -26.98
C LEU A 230 20.85 -8.99 -26.83
N ILE A 231 20.04 -8.23 -27.58
CA ILE A 231 20.05 -6.77 -27.55
C ILE A 231 18.86 -6.29 -26.73
N PRO A 232 19.06 -5.48 -25.68
CA PRO A 232 17.96 -4.86 -24.95
C PRO A 232 17.10 -3.99 -25.88
N THR A 233 15.78 -4.15 -25.77
CA THR A 233 14.80 -3.36 -26.53
C THR A 233 14.97 -1.85 -26.34
N ALA A 234 15.44 -1.40 -25.17
CA ALA A 234 15.76 -0.01 -24.88
C ALA A 234 16.88 0.57 -25.79
N THR A 235 17.87 -0.25 -26.16
CA THR A 235 18.95 0.14 -27.08
C THR A 235 18.39 0.35 -28.49
N LEU A 236 17.47 -0.52 -28.93
CA LEU A 236 16.77 -0.37 -30.21
C LEU A 236 15.87 0.85 -30.22
N GLU A 237 15.13 1.08 -29.13
CA GLU A 237 14.26 2.25 -28.98
C GLU A 237 15.05 3.55 -29.07
N LYS A 238 16.19 3.64 -28.38
CA LYS A 238 17.05 4.83 -28.43
C LYS A 238 17.56 5.11 -29.85
N ALA A 239 18.00 4.08 -30.57
CA ALA A 239 18.48 4.21 -31.94
C ALA A 239 17.36 4.58 -32.93
N PHE A 240 16.16 4.01 -32.75
CA PHE A 240 15.00 4.34 -33.56
C PHE A 240 14.53 5.78 -33.33
N GLN A 241 14.46 6.22 -32.07
CA GLN A 241 14.08 7.59 -31.69
C GLN A 241 15.10 8.64 -32.12
N SER A 242 16.38 8.30 -32.18
CA SER A 242 17.40 9.21 -32.73
C SER A 242 17.30 9.40 -34.25
N GLY A 243 16.35 8.73 -34.91
CA GLY A 243 16.16 8.78 -36.36
C GLY A 243 17.20 7.99 -37.14
N SER A 244 17.95 7.10 -36.48
CA SER A 244 18.89 6.21 -37.16
C SER A 244 18.10 5.19 -37.97
N ARG A 245 18.48 4.95 -39.23
CA ARG A 245 17.87 3.91 -40.07
C ARG A 245 18.47 2.53 -39.82
N PHE A 246 19.74 2.48 -39.42
CA PHE A 246 20.47 1.25 -39.19
C PHE A 246 21.11 1.24 -37.79
N LEU A 247 21.18 0.06 -37.18
CA LEU A 247 21.88 -0.19 -35.93
C LEU A 247 22.88 -1.33 -36.12
N LYS A 248 24.14 -1.11 -35.76
CA LYS A 248 25.16 -2.16 -35.82
C LYS A 248 25.11 -3.06 -34.59
N VAL A 249 25.05 -4.38 -34.80
CA VAL A 249 25.04 -5.41 -33.74
C VAL A 249 26.02 -6.52 -34.13
N GLY A 250 27.10 -6.65 -33.37
CA GLY A 250 28.20 -7.54 -33.73
C GLY A 250 28.72 -7.26 -35.14
N GLU A 251 28.66 -8.25 -36.03
CA GLU A 251 29.05 -8.15 -37.44
C GLU A 251 27.86 -7.90 -38.41
N ARG A 252 26.63 -7.76 -37.90
CA ARG A 252 25.43 -7.52 -38.72
C ARG A 252 24.82 -6.15 -38.48
N TRP A 253 23.95 -5.73 -39.39
CA TRP A 253 23.20 -4.48 -39.32
C TRP A 253 21.71 -4.77 -39.21
N LEU A 254 21.03 -4.09 -38.30
CA LEU A 254 19.58 -4.11 -38.20
C LEU A 254 19.01 -2.87 -38.89
N GLU A 255 18.07 -3.07 -39.81
CA GLU A 255 17.34 -1.98 -40.45
C GLU A 255 15.99 -1.74 -39.77
N PHE A 256 15.70 -0.46 -39.48
CA PHE A 256 14.40 -0.03 -38.98
C PHE A 256 13.45 0.25 -40.15
N THR A 257 12.75 -0.79 -40.60
CA THR A 257 11.77 -0.71 -41.68
C THR A 257 10.47 -0.01 -41.24
N PRO A 258 9.59 0.42 -42.15
CA PRO A 258 8.25 0.89 -41.79
C PRO A 258 7.45 -0.12 -40.97
N GLN A 259 7.69 -1.42 -41.17
CA GLN A 259 7.06 -2.49 -40.39
C GLN A 259 7.54 -2.50 -38.93
N PHE A 260 8.80 -2.11 -38.68
CA PHE A 260 9.32 -1.94 -37.32
C PHE A 260 8.55 -0.87 -36.55
N SER A 261 8.05 0.17 -37.21
CA SER A 261 7.22 1.20 -36.56
C SER A 261 5.93 0.61 -35.98
N VAL A 262 5.29 -0.32 -36.69
CA VAL A 262 4.09 -1.02 -36.21
C VAL A 262 4.44 -1.91 -35.01
N ARG A 263 5.50 -2.73 -35.14
CA ARG A 263 5.98 -3.60 -34.07
C ARG A 263 6.41 -2.82 -32.82
N TYR A 264 7.01 -1.64 -33.00
CA TYR A 264 7.39 -0.74 -31.92
C TYR A 264 6.16 -0.16 -31.19
N GLN A 265 5.09 0.18 -31.91
CA GLN A 265 3.82 0.58 -31.28
C GLN A 265 3.20 -0.56 -30.47
N GLU A 266 3.25 -1.80 -30.96
CA GLU A 266 2.80 -2.96 -30.19
C GLU A 266 3.62 -3.15 -28.90
N TRP A 267 4.94 -2.95 -28.94
CA TRP A 267 5.79 -3.01 -27.75
C TRP A 267 5.44 -1.93 -26.72
N ARG A 268 5.15 -0.71 -27.18
CA ARG A 268 4.68 0.39 -26.31
C ARG A 268 3.32 0.08 -25.69
N GLN A 269 2.37 -0.44 -26.46
CA GLN A 269 1.06 -0.84 -25.96
C GLN A 269 1.16 -1.97 -24.92
N LYS A 270 2.05 -2.93 -25.12
CA LYS A 270 2.29 -4.04 -24.18
C LYS A 270 3.15 -3.66 -22.97
N ASN A 271 3.61 -2.41 -22.89
CA ASN A 271 4.40 -1.86 -21.79
C ASN A 271 5.59 -2.76 -21.38
N LEU A 272 6.35 -3.25 -22.37
CA LEU A 272 7.51 -4.12 -22.15
C LEU A 272 8.60 -3.34 -21.38
N ARG A 273 8.65 -3.53 -20.07
CA ARG A 273 9.63 -2.91 -19.17
C ARG A 273 10.54 -3.97 -18.54
N LYS A 274 11.65 -3.50 -17.99
CA LYS A 274 12.47 -4.33 -17.10
C LYS A 274 11.65 -4.70 -15.87
N VAL A 275 11.72 -5.95 -15.43
CA VAL A 275 10.96 -6.46 -14.28
C VAL A 275 11.93 -7.04 -13.26
N ARG A 276 11.86 -6.56 -12.00
CA ARG A 276 12.69 -7.07 -10.91
C ARG A 276 12.25 -8.49 -10.50
N LEU A 277 13.21 -9.37 -10.24
CA LEU A 277 12.95 -10.67 -9.62
C LEU A 277 12.69 -10.49 -8.12
N ALA A 278 11.69 -11.20 -7.62
CA ALA A 278 11.48 -11.35 -6.20
C ALA A 278 12.56 -12.26 -5.60
N PRO A 279 12.93 -12.10 -4.31
CA PRO A 279 13.93 -12.95 -3.65
C PRO A 279 13.63 -14.46 -3.77
N GLN A 280 12.35 -14.87 -3.77
CA GLN A 280 11.92 -16.26 -4.01
C GLN A 280 12.34 -16.81 -5.38
N GLU A 281 12.26 -15.96 -6.41
CA GLU A 281 12.65 -16.33 -7.78
C GLU A 281 14.17 -16.39 -7.93
N VAL A 282 14.89 -15.52 -7.20
CA VAL A 282 16.36 -15.53 -7.14
C VAL A 282 16.87 -16.80 -6.44
N MET A 283 16.25 -17.21 -5.33
CA MET A 283 16.58 -18.46 -4.63
C MET A 283 16.16 -19.73 -5.39
N GLY A 284 15.25 -19.60 -6.35
CA GLY A 284 14.68 -20.72 -7.10
C GLY A 284 13.59 -21.50 -6.34
N SER A 285 12.98 -20.92 -5.31
CA SER A 285 11.81 -21.52 -4.65
C SER A 285 10.53 -21.32 -5.47
N TYR A 286 10.46 -20.25 -6.26
CA TYR A 286 9.34 -19.96 -7.15
C TYR A 286 9.83 -19.73 -8.59
N THR A 287 9.59 -20.68 -9.49
CA THR A 287 10.10 -20.62 -10.87
C THR A 287 9.02 -20.44 -11.94
N ASP A 288 7.73 -20.41 -11.59
CA ASP A 288 6.62 -20.36 -12.57
C ASP A 288 6.77 -19.27 -13.63
N ARG A 289 7.20 -18.07 -13.22
CA ARG A 289 7.42 -16.94 -14.13
C ARG A 289 8.67 -17.13 -14.97
N LEU A 290 9.76 -17.64 -14.39
CA LEU A 290 11.01 -17.91 -15.08
C LEU A 290 10.85 -19.05 -16.10
N ASP A 291 10.14 -20.11 -15.74
CA ASP A 291 9.86 -21.27 -16.59
C ASP A 291 9.04 -20.87 -17.85
N ARG A 292 8.02 -20.03 -17.68
CA ARG A 292 7.26 -19.46 -18.81
C ARG A 292 8.12 -18.62 -19.76
N LEU A 293 9.12 -17.93 -19.21
CA LEU A 293 10.05 -17.10 -19.94
C LEU A 293 11.30 -17.88 -20.42
N GLN A 294 11.38 -19.18 -20.13
CA GLN A 294 12.53 -20.06 -20.42
C GLN A 294 13.84 -19.53 -19.83
N LEU A 295 13.76 -18.93 -18.64
CA LEU A 295 14.90 -18.44 -17.87
C LEU A 295 15.19 -19.40 -16.72
N VAL A 296 16.46 -19.53 -16.37
CA VAL A 296 16.91 -20.32 -15.22
C VAL A 296 17.19 -19.36 -14.06
N PRO A 297 16.78 -19.68 -12.82
CA PRO A 297 17.16 -18.87 -11.65
C PRO A 297 18.70 -18.78 -11.52
N PRO A 298 19.21 -17.70 -10.91
CA PRO A 298 20.64 -17.54 -10.74
C PRO A 298 21.20 -18.64 -9.85
N HIS A 299 22.38 -19.13 -10.21
CA HIS A 299 23.08 -20.14 -9.41
C HIS A 299 23.78 -19.45 -8.24
N ILE A 300 23.39 -19.80 -7.01
CA ILE A 300 23.92 -19.21 -5.78
C ILE A 300 24.83 -20.24 -5.13
N GLU A 301 26.14 -20.03 -5.26
CA GLU A 301 27.15 -20.78 -4.52
C GLU A 301 27.87 -19.83 -3.58
N THR A 302 27.87 -20.13 -2.28
CA THR A 302 28.81 -19.49 -1.36
C THR A 302 30.21 -19.93 -1.79
N GLU A 303 30.99 -19.03 -2.38
CA GLU A 303 32.35 -19.34 -2.84
C GLU A 303 33.11 -20.04 -1.71
N LYS A 304 33.68 -21.20 -2.00
CA LYS A 304 34.69 -21.83 -1.14
C LYS A 304 35.93 -20.94 -1.19
N ALA A 305 35.96 -19.89 -0.37
CA ALA A 305 37.17 -19.14 -0.10
C ALA A 305 38.30 -20.13 0.30
N PRO A 306 39.57 -19.81 0.01
CA PRO A 306 40.68 -20.70 0.33
C PRO A 306 40.77 -20.83 1.85
N THR A 307 40.25 -21.93 2.38
CA THR A 307 40.25 -22.33 3.80
C THR A 307 39.97 -21.18 4.79
N PRO A 308 38.70 -20.79 5.02
CA PRO A 308 38.37 -19.86 6.10
C PRO A 308 38.84 -20.45 7.45
N GLU A 309 39.75 -19.75 8.13
CA GLU A 309 40.41 -20.23 9.36
C GLU A 309 39.50 -20.08 10.59
N THR A 310 38.48 -19.21 10.52
CA THR A 310 37.56 -18.91 11.63
C THR A 310 36.08 -18.97 11.22
N GLU A 311 35.19 -19.20 12.18
CA GLU A 311 33.73 -19.20 11.94
C GLU A 311 33.20 -17.80 11.57
N GLY A 312 33.76 -16.73 12.16
CA GLY A 312 33.39 -15.36 11.82
C GLY A 312 33.71 -14.96 10.36
N GLU A 313 34.79 -15.49 9.78
CA GLU A 313 35.11 -15.27 8.36
C GLU A 313 34.11 -15.97 7.43
N LYS A 314 33.65 -17.17 7.79
CA LYS A 314 32.57 -17.86 7.06
C LYS A 314 31.27 -17.05 7.10
N ALA A 315 30.94 -16.44 8.24
CA ALA A 315 29.76 -15.58 8.38
C ALA A 315 29.85 -14.35 7.47
N ARG A 316 31.02 -13.70 7.40
CA ARG A 316 31.26 -12.57 6.49
C ARG A 316 31.07 -12.94 5.02
N ILE A 317 31.65 -14.07 4.58
CA ILE A 317 31.53 -14.55 3.20
C ILE A 317 30.06 -14.82 2.85
N LEU A 318 29.30 -15.44 3.76
CA LEU A 318 27.88 -15.68 3.56
C LEU A 318 27.11 -14.36 3.41
N MET A 319 27.31 -13.40 4.32
CA MET A 319 26.64 -12.09 4.23
C MET A 319 26.98 -11.37 2.92
N GLN A 320 28.24 -11.38 2.49
CA GLN A 320 28.67 -10.78 1.22
C GLN A 320 28.07 -11.49 0.00
N THR A 321 27.98 -12.82 0.02
CA THR A 321 27.33 -13.60 -1.05
C THR A 321 25.85 -13.24 -1.14
N MET A 322 25.15 -13.22 -0.01
CA MET A 322 23.73 -12.87 0.03
C MET A 322 23.49 -11.41 -0.38
N ARG A 323 24.36 -10.49 0.01
CA ARG A 323 24.38 -9.09 -0.44
C ARG A 323 24.55 -8.98 -1.96
N TYR A 324 25.47 -9.74 -2.53
CA TYR A 324 25.71 -9.79 -3.98
C TYR A 324 24.48 -10.30 -4.74
N HIS A 325 23.70 -11.21 -4.16
CA HIS A 325 22.46 -11.70 -4.78
C HIS A 325 21.20 -10.90 -4.38
N GLY A 326 21.29 -9.98 -3.41
CA GLY A 326 20.14 -9.24 -2.88
C GLY A 326 19.18 -10.11 -2.07
N LEU A 327 19.69 -11.16 -1.43
CA LEU A 327 18.92 -12.11 -0.64
C LEU A 327 19.07 -11.83 0.85
N PRO A 328 18.01 -12.03 1.66
CA PRO A 328 18.14 -11.95 3.11
C PRO A 328 19.05 -13.06 3.64
N VAL A 329 19.76 -12.78 4.73
CA VAL A 329 20.67 -13.73 5.38
C VAL A 329 20.26 -13.97 6.83
N GLY A 330 20.36 -15.21 7.30
CA GLY A 330 20.04 -15.60 8.67
C GLY A 330 21.18 -16.37 9.34
N ILE A 331 21.64 -15.95 10.52
CA ILE A 331 22.78 -16.58 11.19
C ILE A 331 22.47 -16.92 12.64
N TYR A 332 22.82 -18.13 13.05
CA TYR A 332 22.82 -18.57 14.43
C TYR A 332 24.27 -18.82 14.92
N GLY A 333 24.56 -18.47 16.18
CA GLY A 333 25.88 -18.64 16.81
C GLY A 333 26.75 -17.37 16.76
N LEU A 334 27.97 -17.44 17.31
CA LEU A 334 28.91 -16.30 17.41
C LEU A 334 28.37 -15.08 18.19
N GLN A 335 27.64 -15.28 19.29
CA GLN A 335 26.92 -14.20 19.97
C GLN A 335 27.80 -12.98 20.35
N GLU A 336 29.04 -13.20 20.81
CA GLU A 336 29.96 -12.12 21.18
C GLU A 336 30.59 -11.40 19.97
N GLU A 337 30.86 -12.12 18.88
CA GLU A 337 31.56 -11.58 17.69
C GLU A 337 30.60 -10.99 16.64
N MET A 338 29.34 -11.44 16.61
CA MET A 338 28.37 -11.10 15.57
C MET A 338 28.09 -9.59 15.44
N PRO A 339 27.91 -8.82 16.52
CA PRO A 339 27.73 -7.37 16.39
C PRO A 339 28.91 -6.67 15.71
N ALA A 340 30.14 -7.14 15.95
CA ALA A 340 31.33 -6.57 15.32
C ALA A 340 31.37 -6.90 13.82
N ILE A 341 31.03 -8.13 13.45
CA ILE A 341 30.92 -8.57 12.05
C ILE A 341 29.87 -7.74 11.29
N ILE A 342 28.68 -7.54 11.88
CA ILE A 342 27.61 -6.75 11.27
C ILE A 342 28.01 -5.27 11.16
N ALA A 343 28.69 -4.71 12.17
CA ALA A 343 29.19 -3.34 12.12
C ALA A 343 30.19 -3.14 10.98
N ASP A 344 31.09 -4.10 10.73
CA ASP A 344 32.00 -4.06 9.58
C ASP A 344 31.24 -4.05 8.24
N VAL A 345 30.18 -4.86 8.13
CA VAL A 345 29.32 -4.89 6.93
C VAL A 345 28.59 -3.55 6.74
N CYS A 346 28.11 -2.94 7.81
CA CYS A 346 27.50 -1.61 7.77
C CYS A 346 28.51 -0.56 7.29
N LEU A 347 29.73 -0.59 7.81
CA LEU A 347 30.79 0.33 7.42
C LEU A 347 31.11 0.18 5.93
N GLN A 348 31.30 -1.05 5.45
CA GLN A 348 31.56 -1.33 4.04
C GLN A 348 30.43 -0.83 3.14
N LEU A 349 29.17 -1.02 3.55
CA LEU A 349 28.01 -0.53 2.80
C LEU A 349 27.96 1.01 2.77
N LEU A 350 28.31 1.68 3.87
CA LEU A 350 28.37 3.14 3.95
C LEU A 350 29.56 3.75 3.16
N GLU A 351 30.68 3.03 3.08
CA GLU A 351 31.82 3.42 2.24
C GLU A 351 31.48 3.32 0.74
N GLU A 352 30.77 2.27 0.34
CA GLU A 352 30.33 2.09 -1.05
C GLU A 352 29.13 3.00 -1.40
N ASN A 353 28.22 3.23 -0.45
CA ASN A 353 27.05 4.08 -0.58
C ASN A 353 26.90 5.02 0.64
N PRO A 354 27.47 6.24 0.57
CA PRO A 354 27.40 7.22 1.67
C PRO A 354 25.98 7.70 2.01
N ARG A 355 24.98 7.42 1.16
CA ARG A 355 23.57 7.77 1.39
C ARG A 355 22.73 6.57 1.85
N ALA A 356 23.35 5.42 2.11
CA ALA A 356 22.62 4.23 2.56
C ALA A 356 21.84 4.53 3.85
N SER A 357 20.59 4.09 3.90
CA SER A 357 19.74 4.17 5.08
C SER A 357 19.73 2.82 5.75
N ILE A 358 20.33 2.72 6.93
CA ILE A 358 20.49 1.45 7.66
C ILE A 358 19.75 1.55 8.99
N VAL A 359 18.92 0.56 9.30
CA VAL A 359 18.28 0.43 10.62
C VAL A 359 18.69 -0.89 11.26
N TRP A 360 19.01 -0.84 12.54
CA TRP A 360 19.33 -1.98 13.37
C TRP A 360 18.29 -2.09 14.48
N LEU A 361 17.48 -3.14 14.39
CA LEU A 361 16.46 -3.52 15.37
C LEU A 361 17.07 -4.53 16.34
N ALA A 362 17.16 -4.16 17.62
CA ALA A 362 17.70 -5.03 18.65
C ALA A 362 16.92 -4.93 19.97
N PRO A 363 16.82 -6.03 20.75
CA PRO A 363 16.26 -6.00 22.10
C PRO A 363 17.00 -5.01 23.01
N GLY A 364 16.31 -4.46 24.01
CA GLY A 364 16.85 -3.42 24.91
C GLY A 364 18.21 -3.79 25.52
N ARG A 365 18.33 -5.03 26.03
CA ARG A 365 19.56 -5.56 26.67
C ARG A 365 20.81 -5.53 25.78
N LYS A 366 20.67 -5.69 24.46
CA LYS A 366 21.83 -5.74 23.53
C LYS A 366 22.24 -4.37 22.98
N LYS A 367 21.43 -3.32 23.19
CA LYS A 367 21.68 -2.02 22.59
C LYS A 367 22.99 -1.39 23.03
N ASP A 368 23.31 -1.44 24.31
CA ASP A 368 24.51 -0.78 24.83
C ASP A 368 25.80 -1.49 24.36
N ASP A 369 25.76 -2.81 24.21
CA ASP A 369 26.84 -3.59 23.61
C ASP A 369 26.99 -3.25 22.12
N ILE A 370 25.90 -3.19 21.37
CA ILE A 370 25.91 -2.78 19.95
C ILE A 370 26.46 -1.35 19.82
N VAL A 371 26.05 -0.43 20.70
CA VAL A 371 26.56 0.96 20.71
C VAL A 371 28.06 1.00 20.98
N ARG A 372 28.56 0.19 21.92
CA ARG A 372 29.99 0.06 22.19
C ARG A 372 30.74 -0.43 20.96
N VAL A 373 30.19 -1.41 20.25
CA VAL A 373 30.79 -1.96 19.03
C VAL A 373 30.76 -0.96 17.88
N LEU A 374 29.62 -0.30 17.62
CA LEU A 374 29.50 0.74 16.57
C LEU A 374 30.49 1.89 16.82
N ARG A 375 30.68 2.31 18.08
CA ARG A 375 31.71 3.29 18.45
C ARG A 375 33.13 2.79 18.17
N HIS A 376 33.42 1.53 18.50
CA HIS A 376 34.74 0.94 18.31
C HIS A 376 35.08 0.80 16.81
N SER A 377 34.12 0.34 16.01
CA SER A 377 34.23 0.20 14.55
C SER A 377 34.05 1.51 13.78
N ARG A 378 33.85 2.65 14.49
CA ARG A 378 33.67 4.00 13.92
C ARG A 378 32.51 4.12 12.93
N VAL A 379 31.46 3.32 13.11
CA VAL A 379 30.24 3.39 12.31
C VAL A 379 29.39 4.55 12.82
N PRO A 380 28.98 5.50 11.96
CA PRO A 380 28.11 6.59 12.38
C PRO A 380 26.72 6.04 12.72
N TYR A 381 26.17 6.41 13.89
CA TYR A 381 24.87 5.91 14.35
C TYR A 381 24.06 6.98 15.09
N ASN A 382 22.74 6.79 15.11
CA ASN A 382 21.77 7.61 15.83
C ASN A 382 20.77 6.70 16.56
N LYS A 383 20.21 7.16 17.67
CA LYS A 383 19.22 6.42 18.48
C LYS A 383 17.78 6.94 18.33
N PHE A 384 17.60 8.15 17.77
CA PHE A 384 16.33 8.86 17.79
C PHE A 384 15.88 9.29 16.39
N HIS A 385 16.81 9.82 15.59
CA HIS A 385 16.50 10.38 14.29
C HIS A 385 17.19 9.64 13.17
N SER A 386 16.49 9.58 12.05
CA SER A 386 16.79 8.74 10.92
C SER A 386 17.45 9.57 9.82
N GLU A 387 18.79 9.66 9.82
CA GLU A 387 19.55 10.37 8.78
C GLU A 387 20.11 9.41 7.70
N GLN A 388 20.45 9.93 6.52
CA GLN A 388 21.15 9.16 5.49
C GLN A 388 22.63 9.03 5.86
N GLY A 389 23.24 7.88 5.59
CA GLY A 389 24.66 7.66 5.86
C GLY A 389 24.99 7.31 7.32
N GLN A 390 23.98 6.93 8.11
CA GLN A 390 24.13 6.51 9.50
C GLN A 390 23.27 5.26 9.79
N VAL A 391 23.62 4.54 10.86
CA VAL A 391 22.84 3.42 11.39
C VAL A 391 21.86 3.93 12.44
N LEU A 392 20.56 3.75 12.22
CA LEU A 392 19.52 4.00 13.22
C LEU A 392 19.37 2.76 14.12
N LEU A 393 19.72 2.86 15.41
CA LEU A 393 19.55 1.78 16.38
C LEU A 393 18.29 2.00 17.22
N ILE A 394 17.29 1.13 17.06
CA ILE A 394 15.99 1.26 17.74
C ILE A 394 15.49 -0.08 18.30
N SER A 395 14.52 -0.01 19.24
CA SER A 395 13.81 -1.19 19.76
C SER A 395 12.66 -1.57 18.81
N PRO A 396 12.20 -2.84 18.84
CA PRO A 396 10.97 -3.27 18.19
C PRO A 396 9.70 -2.47 18.60
N GLU A 397 9.69 -1.82 19.76
CA GLU A 397 8.56 -0.98 20.18
C GLU A 397 8.46 0.37 19.43
N MET A 398 9.56 0.85 18.85
CA MET A 398 9.62 2.16 18.18
C MET A 398 9.41 2.07 16.66
N LEU A 399 8.77 1.01 16.18
CA LEU A 399 8.60 0.73 14.74
C LEU A 399 7.77 1.78 14.00
N ALA A 400 6.89 2.51 14.69
CA ALA A 400 6.09 3.61 14.11
C ALA A 400 6.96 4.72 13.49
N THR A 401 8.24 4.79 13.85
CA THR A 401 9.20 5.78 13.32
C THR A 401 9.78 5.40 11.95
N LEU A 402 9.48 4.20 11.42
CA LEU A 402 10.09 3.66 10.20
C LEU A 402 9.23 3.84 8.93
N ASN A 403 9.00 5.08 8.50
CA ASN A 403 8.15 5.38 7.32
C ASN A 403 8.90 5.57 5.99
N ARG A 404 10.10 5.00 5.83
CA ARG A 404 10.92 5.14 4.61
C ARG A 404 11.41 3.81 4.07
N GLU A 405 11.90 3.81 2.84
CA GLU A 405 12.59 2.64 2.26
C GLU A 405 14.02 2.55 2.79
N TRP A 406 14.37 1.38 3.34
CA TRP A 406 15.66 1.12 3.94
C TRP A 406 16.58 0.35 2.98
N THR A 407 17.84 0.76 2.90
CA THR A 407 18.86 0.01 2.15
C THR A 407 19.14 -1.32 2.86
N LEU A 408 19.32 -1.28 4.19
CA LEU A 408 19.56 -2.47 5.00
C LEU A 408 18.74 -2.41 6.31
N VAL A 409 18.06 -3.50 6.64
CA VAL A 409 17.44 -3.73 7.95
C VAL A 409 18.13 -4.90 8.64
N ILE A 410 18.63 -4.66 9.84
CA ILE A 410 19.26 -5.70 10.67
C ILE A 410 18.29 -6.07 11.78
N PHE A 411 17.95 -7.36 11.86
CA PHE A 411 17.13 -7.93 12.93
C PHE A 411 18.03 -8.74 13.86
N SER A 412 18.26 -8.22 15.08
CA SER A 412 18.93 -9.00 16.12
C SER A 412 17.91 -9.86 16.86
N ASP A 413 18.20 -11.16 16.91
CA ASP A 413 17.36 -12.19 17.53
C ASP A 413 15.95 -12.21 16.95
N LEU A 414 15.87 -12.35 15.62
CA LEU A 414 14.62 -12.26 14.86
C LEU A 414 13.56 -13.24 15.37
N ASP A 415 13.96 -14.42 15.84
CA ASP A 415 13.07 -15.41 16.43
C ASP A 415 12.43 -14.96 17.75
N ILE A 416 13.07 -14.05 18.50
CA ILE A 416 12.52 -13.44 19.73
C ILE A 416 11.63 -12.25 19.37
N ILE A 417 12.13 -11.32 18.55
CA ILE A 417 11.40 -10.07 18.24
C ILE A 417 10.20 -10.29 17.30
N ALA A 418 10.12 -11.44 16.61
CA ALA A 418 8.98 -11.84 15.79
C ALA A 418 8.13 -12.94 16.48
N SER A 419 8.23 -13.05 17.81
CA SER A 419 7.43 -13.98 18.60
C SER A 419 5.96 -13.55 18.70
N GLY A 420 5.64 -12.26 18.65
CA GLY A 420 4.25 -11.78 18.58
C GLY A 420 3.72 -11.73 17.14
N ASP A 421 2.43 -12.02 16.95
CA ASP A 421 1.79 -11.99 15.63
C ASP A 421 1.65 -10.54 15.11
N LYS A 422 1.35 -9.61 16.02
CA LYS A 422 1.31 -8.16 15.75
C LYS A 422 2.70 -7.63 15.40
N GLN A 423 3.70 -7.99 16.21
CA GLN A 423 5.10 -7.60 16.00
C GLN A 423 5.65 -8.14 14.68
N ALA A 424 5.41 -9.42 14.36
CA ALA A 424 5.83 -10.02 13.10
C ALA A 424 5.21 -9.31 11.89
N ARG A 425 3.92 -8.93 11.94
CA ARG A 425 3.29 -8.14 10.87
C ARG A 425 3.88 -6.73 10.77
N ALA A 426 4.15 -6.08 11.90
CA ALA A 426 4.78 -4.77 11.93
C ALA A 426 6.20 -4.80 11.31
N LEU A 427 7.03 -5.78 11.69
CA LEU A 427 8.36 -5.99 11.13
C LEU A 427 8.32 -6.36 9.63
N ALA A 428 7.32 -7.14 9.20
CA ALA A 428 7.09 -7.48 7.80
C ALA A 428 6.74 -6.25 6.94
N SER A 429 6.07 -5.24 7.51
CA SER A 429 5.68 -4.02 6.80
C SER A 429 6.85 -3.10 6.41
N ILE A 430 8.03 -3.30 7.00
CA ILE A 430 9.21 -2.46 6.77
C ILE A 430 9.77 -2.69 5.36
N LYS A 431 9.61 -1.68 4.49
CA LYS A 431 10.14 -1.67 3.13
C LYS A 431 11.66 -1.60 3.13
N ARG A 432 12.30 -2.55 2.47
CA ARG A 432 13.76 -2.68 2.46
C ARG A 432 14.31 -3.38 1.23
N GLU A 433 15.58 -3.11 0.93
CA GLU A 433 16.29 -3.76 -0.17
C GLU A 433 17.02 -5.03 0.25
N TRP A 434 17.60 -5.03 1.46
CA TRP A 434 18.33 -6.16 2.02
C TRP A 434 18.08 -6.29 3.53
N SER A 435 18.20 -7.51 4.06
CA SER A 435 18.11 -7.74 5.49
C SER A 435 19.06 -8.80 6.01
N ILE A 436 19.61 -8.53 7.20
CA ILE A 436 20.46 -9.44 7.96
C ILE A 436 19.69 -9.82 9.22
N SER A 437 19.64 -11.11 9.54
CA SER A 437 18.96 -11.60 10.75
C SER A 437 19.90 -12.46 11.58
N THR A 438 19.93 -12.25 12.90
CA THR A 438 20.53 -13.20 13.83
C THR A 438 19.43 -13.98 14.54
N PHE A 439 19.71 -15.22 14.91
CA PHE A 439 18.78 -16.07 15.64
C PHE A 439 19.34 -16.42 17.00
N ASN A 440 18.48 -16.40 18.03
CA ASN A 440 18.83 -16.82 19.37
C ASN A 440 18.79 -18.35 19.53
N ARG A 441 17.95 -19.04 18.76
CA ARG A 441 17.78 -20.51 18.81
C ARG A 441 18.25 -21.20 17.54
N ALA A 442 18.92 -22.35 17.65
CA ALA A 442 19.38 -23.13 16.49
C ALA A 442 18.22 -23.82 15.75
N ASP A 443 17.17 -24.16 16.50
CA ASP A 443 16.00 -24.94 16.08
C ASP A 443 14.81 -24.06 15.67
N TRP A 444 15.02 -22.75 15.46
CA TRP A 444 13.97 -21.78 15.14
C TRP A 444 13.07 -22.21 13.96
N HIS A 445 13.60 -23.01 13.03
CA HIS A 445 12.92 -23.51 11.84
C HIS A 445 12.11 -24.80 12.06
N GLN A 446 12.19 -25.45 13.23
CA GLN A 446 11.48 -26.71 13.51
C GLN A 446 10.01 -26.50 13.88
N ASN A 447 9.70 -25.39 14.56
CA ASN A 447 8.32 -25.02 14.90
C ASN A 447 7.68 -24.27 13.73
N GLY A 448 6.59 -24.82 13.15
CA GLY A 448 5.93 -24.26 11.98
C GLY A 448 5.38 -22.85 12.16
N ASN A 449 4.88 -22.50 13.34
CA ASN A 449 4.33 -21.17 13.62
C ASN A 449 5.46 -20.14 13.74
N ARG A 450 6.52 -20.47 14.50
CA ARG A 450 7.71 -19.61 14.63
C ARG A 450 8.41 -19.39 13.29
N ALA A 451 8.65 -20.47 12.55
CA ALA A 451 9.23 -20.42 11.22
C ALA A 451 8.38 -19.58 10.25
N GLY A 452 7.05 -19.74 10.32
CA GLY A 452 6.10 -18.95 9.53
C GLY A 452 6.19 -17.45 9.81
N ARG A 453 6.29 -17.04 11.08
CA ARG A 453 6.45 -15.63 11.46
C ARG A 453 7.78 -15.05 11.00
N VAL A 454 8.90 -15.75 11.24
CA VAL A 454 10.24 -15.34 10.79
C VAL A 454 10.28 -15.18 9.26
N LEU A 455 9.73 -16.15 8.53
CA LEU A 455 9.65 -16.07 7.07
C LEU A 455 8.75 -14.92 6.62
N GLY A 456 7.60 -14.73 7.26
CA GLY A 456 6.70 -13.61 7.01
C GLY A 456 7.39 -12.26 7.16
N VAL A 457 8.19 -12.07 8.23
CA VAL A 457 9.02 -10.87 8.40
C VAL A 457 9.97 -10.70 7.23
N LEU A 458 10.64 -11.77 6.79
CA LEU A 458 11.58 -11.78 5.66
C LEU A 458 10.92 -11.67 4.28
N GLY A 459 9.58 -11.65 4.21
CA GLY A 459 8.81 -11.56 2.98
C GLY A 459 8.66 -12.90 2.24
N PHE A 460 8.78 -14.02 2.96
CA PHE A 460 8.70 -15.40 2.47
C PHE A 460 7.47 -16.14 3.00
N ASP A 461 7.10 -17.23 2.31
CA ASP A 461 6.04 -18.14 2.73
C ASP A 461 6.58 -19.49 3.23
N ALA A 462 5.70 -20.33 3.80
CA ALA A 462 6.09 -21.62 4.39
C ALA A 462 6.78 -22.58 3.39
N ARG A 463 6.56 -22.44 2.08
CA ARG A 463 7.19 -23.28 1.03
C ARG A 463 8.65 -22.90 0.82
N ASP A 464 8.99 -21.65 1.07
CA ASP A 464 10.35 -21.12 0.95
C ASP A 464 11.28 -21.64 2.06
N LEU A 465 10.74 -22.11 3.19
CA LEU A 465 11.50 -22.50 4.39
C LEU A 465 12.70 -23.40 4.09
N SER A 466 12.46 -24.49 3.35
CA SER A 466 13.50 -25.48 3.07
C SER A 466 14.63 -24.92 2.20
N THR A 467 14.30 -24.05 1.24
CA THR A 467 15.28 -23.41 0.35
C THR A 467 16.02 -22.30 1.09
N PHE A 468 15.31 -21.48 1.88
CA PHE A 468 15.90 -20.41 2.68
C PHE A 468 16.90 -20.96 3.70
N VAL A 469 16.52 -21.99 4.48
CA VAL A 469 17.43 -22.63 5.46
C VAL A 469 18.68 -23.17 4.76
N ARG A 470 18.53 -23.78 3.57
CA ARG A 470 19.65 -24.37 2.83
C ARG A 470 20.60 -23.33 2.20
N VAL A 471 20.07 -22.22 1.68
CA VAL A 471 20.82 -21.28 0.82
C VAL A 471 21.24 -20.02 1.58
N CYS A 472 20.39 -19.52 2.46
CA CYS A 472 20.50 -18.19 3.06
C CYS A 472 20.85 -18.22 4.55
N THR A 473 20.98 -19.40 5.16
CA THR A 473 21.25 -19.52 6.60
C THR A 473 22.50 -20.31 6.95
N ALA A 474 23.11 -19.97 8.09
CA ALA A 474 24.22 -20.72 8.66
C ALA A 474 24.14 -20.82 10.19
N THR A 475 24.69 -21.91 10.71
CA THR A 475 24.74 -22.24 12.14
C THR A 475 26.20 -22.42 12.53
N TYR A 476 26.67 -21.65 13.52
CA TYR A 476 28.04 -21.69 14.06
C TYR A 476 28.06 -22.13 15.52
N SER A 477 29.24 -22.37 16.08
CA SER A 477 29.39 -22.84 17.46
C SER A 477 28.95 -21.80 18.49
N ASP A 478 28.34 -22.27 19.58
CA ASP A 478 27.98 -21.44 20.72
C ASP A 478 29.21 -21.25 21.62
N GLN A 479 29.80 -20.05 21.62
CA GLN A 479 30.93 -19.70 22.46
C GLN A 479 30.47 -19.31 23.88
N SER A 480 29.69 -20.16 24.54
CA SER A 480 29.22 -19.97 25.92
C SER A 480 30.18 -20.55 26.98
N GLN A 481 31.50 -20.43 26.81
CA GLN A 481 32.49 -20.94 27.78
C GLN A 481 32.99 -19.93 28.84
N SER A 482 32.33 -18.78 29.04
CA SER A 482 32.77 -17.80 30.06
C SER A 482 31.87 -17.69 31.31
N LEU A 483 30.66 -18.27 31.29
CA LEU A 483 29.64 -18.10 32.36
C LEU A 483 29.86 -18.95 33.62
N LEU A 484 30.56 -20.09 33.53
CA LEU A 484 30.89 -20.93 34.70
C LEU A 484 31.86 -20.25 35.70
N SER A 485 32.38 -19.05 35.38
CA SER A 485 33.22 -18.25 36.28
C SER A 485 32.45 -17.22 37.12
N ARG A 486 31.17 -16.95 36.81
CA ARG A 486 30.35 -15.93 37.50
C ARG A 486 29.32 -16.53 38.48
N LEU A 487 29.11 -17.84 38.47
CA LEU A 487 28.30 -18.55 39.46
C LEU A 487 29.14 -18.87 40.71
N THR A 488 29.46 -17.85 41.50
CA THR A 488 29.75 -18.02 42.94
C THR A 488 28.64 -17.34 43.73
N SER A 489 27.82 -18.18 44.36
CA SER A 489 26.67 -17.81 45.20
C SER A 489 27.09 -17.00 46.44
N PRO A 490 26.25 -16.05 46.93
CA PRO A 490 26.56 -15.21 48.10
C PRO A 490 26.34 -15.90 49.46
N PHE A 491 26.07 -17.21 49.52
CA PHE A 491 25.95 -17.91 50.81
C PHE A 491 27.30 -18.40 51.34
N ARG A 492 27.77 -17.65 52.33
CA ARG A 492 28.90 -17.92 53.22
C ARG A 492 28.90 -19.38 53.68
N THR A 493 29.74 -20.21 53.08
CA THR A 493 30.08 -21.53 53.61
C THR A 493 31.33 -21.39 54.47
N VAL A 494 31.20 -21.79 55.74
CA VAL A 494 32.25 -21.79 56.75
C VAL A 494 33.47 -22.57 56.23
N THR A 495 34.61 -21.90 56.15
CA THR A 495 35.90 -22.51 55.90
C THR A 495 36.36 -23.28 57.12
N VAL A 496 36.39 -24.61 57.01
CA VAL A 496 37.26 -25.45 57.85
C VAL A 496 38.54 -25.66 57.07
N GLN A 497 39.61 -24.98 57.52
CA GLN A 497 40.96 -25.26 57.08
C GLN A 497 41.43 -26.59 57.66
N SER A 498 41.99 -27.45 56.81
CA SER A 498 43.18 -28.21 57.18
C SER A 498 43.97 -28.55 55.93
N ASP A 499 45.16 -27.96 55.85
CA ASP A 499 46.32 -28.54 55.18
C ASP A 499 46.38 -30.05 55.42
N ASP A 500 46.68 -30.87 54.43
CA ASP A 500 48.07 -31.17 54.10
C ASP A 500 48.19 -32.25 53.01
N SER A 501 49.37 -32.21 52.42
CA SER A 501 49.96 -33.02 51.37
C SER A 501 49.75 -34.56 51.35
N ASN A 502 49.83 -35.07 50.11
CA ASN A 502 50.56 -36.28 49.67
C ASN A 502 49.95 -37.71 49.72
N ASN A 503 49.92 -38.28 48.50
CA ASN A 503 50.37 -39.63 48.09
C ASN A 503 49.51 -40.90 48.32
N ARG A 504 49.17 -41.50 47.16
CA ARG A 504 49.18 -42.94 46.76
C ARG A 504 48.26 -43.98 47.44
N SER A 505 47.46 -44.58 46.54
CA SER A 505 47.08 -46.00 46.39
C SER A 505 46.25 -46.71 47.47
N GLY A 506 45.15 -47.33 47.02
CA GLY A 506 44.61 -48.57 47.60
C GLY A 506 43.11 -48.58 47.95
N ASP A 507 42.34 -49.27 47.11
CA ASP A 507 41.12 -50.07 47.41
C ASP A 507 39.75 -49.42 47.76
N VAL A 508 38.86 -49.37 46.74
CA VAL A 508 37.59 -50.14 46.55
C VAL A 508 36.55 -50.19 47.72
N PRO A 509 35.20 -50.27 47.51
CA PRO A 509 34.29 -49.95 46.38
C PRO A 509 33.02 -49.12 46.76
N ILE A 510 32.39 -48.44 45.78
CA ILE A 510 30.94 -48.10 45.84
C ILE A 510 30.32 -48.44 44.45
N PRO A 511 29.15 -49.11 44.40
CA PRO A 511 28.65 -49.87 43.24
C PRO A 511 28.20 -49.02 42.04
N PRO A 512 28.22 -49.59 40.81
CA PRO A 512 27.96 -48.84 39.58
C PRO A 512 26.46 -48.61 39.33
N ARG A 513 26.08 -47.36 39.03
CA ARG A 513 24.86 -47.06 38.26
C ARG A 513 25.08 -47.55 36.82
N ARG A 514 24.15 -48.37 36.34
CA ARG A 514 24.17 -48.98 35.00
C ARG A 514 24.20 -47.92 33.90
N ARG A 515 25.09 -48.14 32.93
CA ARG A 515 25.22 -47.41 31.67
C ARG A 515 24.11 -47.79 30.68
N SER A 516 23.80 -46.79 29.86
CA SER A 516 23.47 -46.79 28.43
C SER A 516 23.38 -48.16 27.75
N ILE A 517 22.22 -48.45 27.14
CA ILE A 517 22.10 -49.48 26.11
C ILE A 517 22.16 -48.79 24.75
N GLU A 518 23.23 -49.10 24.02
CA GLU A 518 23.42 -48.80 22.60
C GLU A 518 22.50 -49.68 21.75
N LEU A 519 21.95 -49.07 20.70
CA LEU A 519 21.17 -49.71 19.65
C LEU A 519 22.03 -50.74 18.89
N HIS A 520 21.55 -51.97 18.76
CA HIS A 520 22.06 -52.95 17.80
C HIS A 520 21.09 -53.09 16.61
N PRO A 521 21.60 -53.31 15.38
CA PRO A 521 20.79 -53.33 14.17
C PRO A 521 19.96 -54.61 14.03
N ILE A 522 18.75 -54.44 13.48
CA ILE A 522 17.73 -55.46 13.28
C ILE A 522 18.19 -56.45 12.19
N GLN A 523 18.18 -57.76 12.50
CA GLN A 523 18.12 -58.83 11.52
C GLN A 523 16.71 -59.44 11.48
N ASN A 524 16.24 -59.67 10.25
CA ASN A 524 15.00 -60.35 9.87
C ASN A 524 14.68 -61.58 10.73
N THR A 525 13.43 -61.67 11.19
CA THR A 525 12.72 -62.96 11.23
C THR A 525 11.24 -62.77 10.89
N ASP A 526 10.81 -63.53 9.88
CA ASP A 526 9.44 -63.71 9.45
C ASP A 526 8.57 -64.42 10.51
N ASN A 527 7.26 -64.21 10.38
CA ASN A 527 6.15 -64.95 11.01
C ASN A 527 5.81 -64.67 12.48
N VAL A 528 5.01 -63.61 12.73
CA VAL A 528 3.91 -63.68 13.71
C VAL A 528 2.70 -62.91 13.16
N PHE A 529 1.58 -63.61 13.04
CA PHE A 529 0.27 -63.10 12.65
C PHE A 529 -0.18 -61.94 13.58
N ARG A 530 -0.43 -60.76 13.03
CA ARG A 530 -1.04 -59.62 13.74
C ARG A 530 -2.48 -59.43 13.22
N PRO A 531 -3.53 -59.53 14.06
CA PRO A 531 -4.85 -59.10 13.65
C PRO A 531 -4.82 -57.58 13.47
N SER A 532 -5.13 -57.10 12.27
CA SER A 532 -5.38 -55.69 12.03
C SER A 532 -6.76 -55.34 12.58
N PHE A 533 -6.80 -54.66 13.73
CA PHE A 533 -7.92 -53.80 14.05
C PHE A 533 -7.54 -52.39 13.61
N THR A 534 -8.23 -51.87 12.60
CA THR A 534 -8.20 -50.46 12.29
C THR A 534 -8.97 -49.75 13.40
N VAL A 535 -8.25 -49.16 14.36
CA VAL A 535 -8.83 -48.14 15.23
C VAL A 535 -8.78 -46.86 14.42
N THR A 536 -9.90 -46.50 13.79
CA THR A 536 -10.16 -45.10 13.45
C THR A 536 -10.34 -44.35 14.77
N VAL A 537 -9.31 -43.63 15.19
CA VAL A 537 -9.46 -42.63 16.23
C VAL A 537 -10.09 -41.41 15.57
N ASP A 538 -11.42 -41.30 15.63
CA ASP A 538 -12.06 -39.99 15.43
C ASP A 538 -11.66 -39.13 16.64
N LEU A 539 -10.70 -38.22 16.41
CA LEU A 539 -10.32 -37.17 17.35
C LEU A 539 -11.52 -36.22 17.52
N SER A 540 -12.48 -36.63 18.34
CA SER A 540 -13.63 -35.82 18.72
C SER A 540 -13.24 -34.85 19.83
N THR A 541 -13.27 -33.55 19.52
CA THR A 541 -13.16 -32.47 20.51
C THR A 541 -14.47 -32.37 21.30
N PRO A 542 -14.48 -31.83 22.54
CA PRO A 542 -15.72 -31.57 23.30
C PRO A 542 -16.82 -30.85 22.51
N ARG A 543 -16.42 -29.97 21.57
CA ARG A 543 -17.34 -29.24 20.67
C ARG A 543 -18.03 -30.13 19.65
N SER A 544 -17.34 -31.16 19.15
CA SER A 544 -17.92 -32.16 18.22
C SER A 544 -18.84 -33.17 18.90
N ARG A 545 -18.83 -33.27 20.24
CA ARG A 545 -19.73 -34.16 21.00
C ARG A 545 -20.97 -33.46 21.52
N PHE A 546 -20.96 -32.12 21.54
CA PHE A 546 -22.04 -31.31 22.08
C PHE A 546 -23.42 -31.65 21.49
N PRO A 547 -23.59 -31.83 20.16
CA PRO A 547 -24.92 -32.03 19.59
C PRO A 547 -25.53 -33.37 19.98
N ASP A 548 -24.69 -34.40 20.07
CA ASP A 548 -25.12 -35.73 20.51
C ASP A 548 -25.50 -35.73 21.99
N GLN A 549 -24.70 -35.06 22.84
CA GLN A 549 -25.03 -34.86 24.26
C GLN A 549 -26.31 -34.04 24.44
N ALA A 550 -26.49 -32.98 23.65
CA ALA A 550 -27.67 -32.13 23.71
C ALA A 550 -28.95 -32.90 23.34
N ARG A 551 -28.88 -33.82 22.37
CA ARG A 551 -30.00 -34.70 22.00
C ARG A 551 -30.31 -35.71 23.11
N GLU A 552 -29.30 -36.31 23.71
CA GLU A 552 -29.49 -37.25 24.84
C GLU A 552 -30.13 -36.56 26.04
N LEU A 553 -29.70 -35.32 26.32
CA LEU A 553 -30.13 -34.54 27.48
C LEU A 553 -31.31 -33.59 27.16
N GLU A 554 -31.94 -33.71 26.00
CA GLU A 554 -32.99 -32.79 25.52
C GLU A 554 -34.14 -32.65 26.53
N ASN A 555 -34.55 -33.77 27.11
CA ASN A 555 -35.69 -33.88 28.04
C ASN A 555 -35.27 -33.94 29.52
N HIS A 556 -33.99 -33.73 29.83
CA HIS A 556 -33.50 -33.74 31.21
C HIS A 556 -33.94 -32.48 31.96
N ILE A 557 -34.42 -32.66 33.20
CA ILE A 557 -34.95 -31.60 34.08
C ILE A 557 -34.39 -31.82 35.48
N GLU A 558 -34.11 -30.73 36.19
CA GLU A 558 -33.63 -30.74 37.57
C GLU A 558 -34.62 -29.99 38.49
N PRO A 559 -34.72 -30.37 39.78
CA PRO A 559 -35.58 -29.66 40.73
C PRO A 559 -35.06 -28.25 41.03
N PRO A 560 -35.89 -27.36 41.62
CA PRO A 560 -35.49 -26.00 41.97
C PRO A 560 -34.19 -25.98 42.77
N THR A 561 -33.21 -25.23 42.24
CA THR A 561 -31.86 -25.11 42.80
C THR A 561 -31.42 -23.65 42.77
N GLU A 562 -30.45 -23.30 43.60
CA GLU A 562 -29.90 -21.95 43.68
C GLU A 562 -29.15 -21.57 42.39
N SER A 563 -29.18 -20.28 42.04
CA SER A 563 -28.45 -19.75 40.90
C SER A 563 -26.95 -19.79 41.16
N VAL A 564 -26.20 -20.41 40.25
CA VAL A 564 -24.74 -20.52 40.34
C VAL A 564 -24.13 -19.77 39.16
N SER A 565 -23.13 -18.94 39.41
CA SER A 565 -22.49 -18.19 38.34
C SER A 565 -21.67 -19.10 37.41
N PHE A 566 -21.72 -18.79 36.12
CA PHE A 566 -21.03 -19.50 35.05
C PHE A 566 -20.65 -18.55 33.92
N MET A 567 -19.33 -18.40 33.70
CA MET A 567 -18.76 -17.59 32.63
C MET A 567 -17.79 -18.46 31.82
N GLN A 568 -18.12 -18.66 30.55
CA GLN A 568 -17.37 -19.44 29.56
C GLN A 568 -17.74 -18.96 28.15
N TYR A 569 -16.76 -18.87 27.25
CA TYR A 569 -16.98 -18.33 25.90
C TYR A 569 -17.59 -19.28 24.90
N TRP A 570 -17.21 -20.56 24.97
CA TRP A 570 -17.87 -21.64 24.23
C TRP A 570 -18.41 -22.66 25.24
N PRO A 571 -19.49 -22.31 25.94
CA PRO A 571 -20.05 -23.17 26.96
C PRO A 571 -20.50 -24.49 26.33
N THR A 572 -20.14 -25.60 26.96
CA THR A 572 -20.66 -26.96 26.67
C THR A 572 -21.14 -27.60 27.97
N TYR A 573 -21.78 -28.76 27.90
CA TYR A 573 -22.15 -29.50 29.12
C TYR A 573 -20.93 -29.91 29.96
N GLU A 574 -19.79 -30.15 29.30
CA GLU A 574 -18.54 -30.58 29.93
C GLU A 574 -17.82 -29.43 30.65
N SER A 575 -18.06 -28.17 30.25
CA SER A 575 -17.48 -27.00 30.92
C SER A 575 -18.19 -26.61 32.23
N MET A 576 -19.31 -27.27 32.57
CA MET A 576 -20.06 -26.98 33.79
C MET A 576 -19.75 -27.99 34.90
N ASN A 577 -19.55 -27.49 36.12
CA ASN A 577 -19.55 -28.34 37.31
C ASN A 577 -20.96 -28.87 37.63
N ASN A 578 -21.07 -29.80 38.57
CA ASN A 578 -22.36 -30.44 38.90
C ASN A 578 -23.42 -29.45 39.42
N ALA A 579 -23.04 -28.41 40.16
CA ALA A 579 -23.98 -27.41 40.67
C ALA A 579 -24.49 -26.50 39.54
N GLN A 580 -23.57 -26.04 38.67
CA GLN A 580 -23.88 -25.26 37.47
C GLN A 580 -24.77 -26.02 36.49
N ARG A 581 -24.52 -27.32 36.31
CA ARG A 581 -25.33 -28.19 35.44
C ARG A 581 -26.75 -28.37 35.98
N LYS A 582 -26.89 -28.53 37.30
CA LYS A 582 -28.21 -28.60 37.95
C LYS A 582 -29.00 -27.30 37.77
N TRP A 583 -28.34 -26.17 38.00
CA TRP A 583 -28.93 -24.85 37.76
C TRP A 583 -29.35 -24.67 36.29
N TYR A 584 -28.47 -25.01 35.34
CA TYR A 584 -28.78 -24.90 33.91
C TYR A 584 -30.04 -25.68 33.53
N PHE A 585 -30.16 -26.94 33.94
CA PHE A 585 -31.31 -27.76 33.57
C PHE A 585 -32.61 -27.33 34.24
N TYR A 586 -32.54 -26.82 35.48
CA TYR A 586 -33.68 -26.18 36.11
C TYR A 586 -34.08 -24.90 35.35
N TRP A 587 -33.15 -23.96 35.16
CA TRP A 587 -33.35 -22.71 34.43
C TRP A 587 -33.91 -22.95 33.02
N ARG A 588 -33.32 -23.88 32.26
CA ARG A 588 -33.76 -24.25 30.90
C ARG A 588 -35.21 -24.74 30.88
N SER A 589 -35.63 -25.52 31.88
CA SER A 589 -37.02 -25.97 31.99
C SER A 589 -37.99 -24.82 32.25
N GLN A 590 -37.61 -23.84 33.07
CA GLN A 590 -38.41 -22.65 33.35
C GLN A 590 -38.54 -21.76 32.11
N VAL A 591 -37.45 -21.52 31.37
CA VAL A 591 -37.47 -20.68 30.15
C VAL A 591 -38.32 -21.32 29.05
N ARG A 592 -38.28 -22.65 28.92
CA ARG A 592 -39.16 -23.40 27.98
C ARG A 592 -40.64 -23.33 28.38
N ASP A 593 -40.96 -23.16 29.67
CA ASP A 593 -42.32 -22.91 30.18
C ASP A 593 -42.73 -21.41 30.11
N GLY A 594 -41.86 -20.55 29.56
CA GLY A 594 -42.11 -19.12 29.42
C GLY A 594 -41.78 -18.28 30.66
N GLN A 595 -41.09 -18.86 31.64
CA GLN A 595 -40.62 -18.16 32.85
C GLN A 595 -39.14 -17.78 32.70
N TYR A 596 -38.88 -16.49 32.46
CA TYR A 596 -37.53 -15.95 32.20
C TYR A 596 -36.83 -15.54 33.51
N LEU A 597 -36.12 -16.48 34.13
CA LEU A 597 -35.32 -16.21 35.33
C LEU A 597 -33.99 -15.50 34.97
N PRO A 598 -33.46 -14.62 35.84
CA PRO A 598 -32.12 -14.04 35.66
C PRO A 598 -31.06 -15.14 35.55
N THR A 599 -30.12 -14.96 34.62
CA THR A 599 -29.06 -15.95 34.36
C THR A 599 -27.85 -15.29 33.70
N ASP A 600 -26.73 -16.00 33.70
CA ASP A 600 -25.48 -15.58 33.07
C ASP A 600 -25.50 -15.84 31.55
N LEU A 601 -24.74 -15.02 30.81
CA LEU A 601 -24.71 -15.03 29.35
C LEU A 601 -24.26 -16.39 28.78
N SER A 602 -23.37 -17.10 29.47
CA SER A 602 -22.90 -18.43 29.04
C SER A 602 -23.98 -19.51 29.10
N TYR A 603 -24.93 -19.42 30.04
CA TYR A 603 -26.09 -20.32 30.03
C TYR A 603 -27.05 -20.03 28.87
N LEU A 604 -27.21 -18.74 28.53
CA LEU A 604 -28.00 -18.33 27.37
C LEU A 604 -27.38 -18.86 26.08
N TYR A 605 -26.07 -18.69 25.87
CA TYR A 605 -25.40 -19.21 24.67
C TYR A 605 -25.44 -20.73 24.57
N LEU A 606 -25.27 -21.45 25.68
CA LEU A 606 -25.42 -22.91 25.71
C LEU A 606 -26.80 -23.33 25.19
N HIS A 607 -27.86 -22.67 25.66
CA HIS A 607 -29.22 -22.97 25.22
C HIS A 607 -29.49 -22.52 23.78
N VAL A 608 -28.93 -21.39 23.34
CA VAL A 608 -28.96 -20.98 21.94
C VAL A 608 -28.30 -22.04 21.06
N TYR A 609 -27.18 -22.65 21.47
CA TYR A 609 -26.52 -23.72 20.73
C TYR A 609 -27.39 -24.97 20.56
N GLU A 610 -28.23 -25.30 21.54
CA GLU A 610 -29.24 -26.36 21.39
C GLU A 610 -30.24 -25.98 20.28
N VAL A 611 -30.80 -24.77 20.36
CA VAL A 611 -31.91 -24.34 19.49
C VAL A 611 -31.46 -24.11 18.05
N ILE A 612 -30.28 -23.53 17.82
CA ILE A 612 -29.72 -23.37 16.46
C ILE A 612 -29.48 -24.71 15.77
N GLN A 613 -29.41 -25.82 16.53
CA GLN A 613 -29.28 -27.19 16.03
C GLN A 613 -30.62 -27.94 15.98
N LEU A 614 -31.73 -27.23 16.18
CA LEU A 614 -33.09 -27.75 16.24
C LEU A 614 -33.33 -28.75 17.38
N ILE A 615 -32.63 -28.61 18.50
CA ILE A 615 -32.79 -29.46 19.69
C ILE A 615 -33.76 -28.78 20.66
N GLY A 616 -34.79 -29.49 21.13
CA GLY A 616 -35.82 -28.94 22.01
C GLY A 616 -36.88 -28.09 21.31
N VAL A 617 -36.93 -28.08 19.97
CA VAL A 617 -37.90 -27.30 19.17
C VAL A 617 -38.57 -28.18 18.12
N SER A 618 -39.84 -27.91 17.80
CA SER A 618 -40.65 -28.78 16.93
C SER A 618 -40.30 -28.65 15.44
N ASN A 619 -39.91 -27.45 15.00
CA ASN A 619 -39.49 -27.15 13.63
C ASN A 619 -38.68 -25.84 13.59
N ALA A 620 -38.04 -25.56 12.45
CA ALA A 620 -37.19 -24.39 12.30
C ALA A 620 -37.95 -23.05 12.50
N ASP A 621 -39.17 -22.88 11.96
CA ASP A 621 -39.97 -21.67 12.20
C ASP A 621 -40.25 -21.43 13.70
N SER A 622 -40.57 -22.49 14.45
CA SER A 622 -40.75 -22.41 15.91
C SER A 622 -39.44 -22.07 16.63
N GLY A 623 -38.30 -22.59 16.14
CA GLY A 623 -36.96 -22.27 16.67
C GLY A 623 -36.58 -20.80 16.44
N ALA A 624 -36.80 -20.26 15.24
CA ALA A 624 -36.53 -18.86 14.94
C ALA A 624 -37.37 -17.91 15.80
N ASN A 625 -38.67 -18.21 15.94
CA ASN A 625 -39.56 -17.43 16.81
C ASN A 625 -39.16 -17.52 18.29
N TYR A 626 -38.72 -18.70 18.73
CA TYR A 626 -38.23 -18.93 20.08
C TYR A 626 -36.96 -18.12 20.36
N LEU A 627 -35.96 -18.16 19.46
CA LEU A 627 -34.72 -17.37 19.58
C LEU A 627 -35.01 -15.87 19.58
N ALA A 628 -35.89 -15.39 18.70
CA ALA A 628 -36.29 -13.99 18.67
C ALA A 628 -36.99 -13.55 19.97
N ASN A 629 -37.81 -14.42 20.58
CA ASN A 629 -38.44 -14.11 21.86
C ASN A 629 -37.44 -14.16 23.02
N LEU A 630 -36.57 -15.17 23.06
CA LEU A 630 -35.49 -15.29 24.05
C LEU A 630 -34.61 -14.04 24.05
N TRP A 631 -34.22 -13.59 22.86
CA TRP A 631 -33.48 -12.35 22.66
C TRP A 631 -34.21 -11.13 23.24
N ARG A 632 -35.48 -10.91 22.88
CA ARG A 632 -36.27 -9.76 23.39
C ARG A 632 -36.39 -9.72 24.90
N GLN A 633 -36.52 -10.88 25.55
CA GLN A 633 -36.69 -10.97 27.00
C GLN A 633 -35.38 -10.71 27.77
N TYR A 634 -34.24 -11.17 27.23
CA TYR A 634 -32.96 -11.07 27.93
C TYR A 634 -32.10 -9.88 27.53
N ARG A 635 -32.31 -9.26 26.36
CA ARG A 635 -31.39 -8.23 25.83
C ARG A 635 -31.18 -7.00 26.73
N ILE A 636 -32.19 -6.59 27.51
CA ILE A 636 -32.05 -5.46 28.44
C ILE A 636 -31.20 -5.86 29.65
N MET A 637 -31.39 -7.08 30.16
CA MET A 637 -30.62 -7.59 31.30
C MET A 637 -29.21 -8.05 30.90
N GLN A 638 -29.04 -8.48 29.65
CA GLN A 638 -27.80 -9.01 29.09
C GLN A 638 -27.54 -8.36 27.71
N PRO A 639 -27.07 -7.10 27.66
CA PRO A 639 -26.85 -6.37 26.39
C PRO A 639 -25.86 -7.07 25.45
N GLY A 640 -24.89 -7.81 26.01
CA GLY A 640 -23.92 -8.58 25.23
C GLY A 640 -24.53 -9.67 24.34
N LEU A 641 -25.81 -10.00 24.52
CA LEU A 641 -26.56 -10.92 23.68
C LEU A 641 -26.79 -10.35 22.25
N ASP A 642 -26.89 -9.03 22.11
CA ASP A 642 -27.13 -8.34 20.83
C ASP A 642 -25.96 -8.58 19.85
N ASN A 643 -24.74 -8.74 20.36
CA ASN A 643 -23.51 -8.89 19.56
C ASN A 643 -23.49 -10.15 18.67
N TYR A 644 -24.18 -11.21 19.08
CA TYR A 644 -24.13 -12.50 18.39
C TYR A 644 -25.51 -13.01 18.00
N LEU A 645 -26.50 -12.92 18.91
CA LEU A 645 -27.77 -13.60 18.70
C LEU A 645 -28.57 -12.98 17.55
N VAL A 646 -28.46 -11.67 17.32
CA VAL A 646 -29.12 -10.99 16.22
C VAL A 646 -28.63 -11.52 14.87
N ASP A 647 -27.31 -11.68 14.72
CA ASP A 647 -26.70 -12.24 13.52
C ASP A 647 -26.96 -13.74 13.38
N TRP A 648 -26.92 -14.49 14.48
CA TRP A 648 -27.24 -15.92 14.46
C TRP A 648 -28.69 -16.20 14.10
N ILE A 649 -29.65 -15.35 14.48
CA ILE A 649 -31.04 -15.47 14.02
C ILE A 649 -31.13 -15.21 12.51
N ALA A 650 -30.41 -14.20 11.99
CA ALA A 650 -30.34 -13.94 10.56
C ALA A 650 -29.74 -15.14 9.80
N ASP A 651 -28.66 -15.72 10.32
CA ASP A 651 -28.03 -16.93 9.79
C ASP A 651 -29.01 -18.11 9.85
N PHE A 652 -29.78 -18.25 10.93
CA PHE A 652 -30.79 -19.28 11.09
C PHE A 652 -31.86 -19.20 10.00
N HIS A 653 -32.34 -18.00 9.68
CA HIS A 653 -33.25 -17.77 8.55
C HIS A 653 -32.64 -18.21 7.21
N ALA A 654 -31.35 -17.93 6.99
CA ALA A 654 -30.64 -18.28 5.75
C ALA A 654 -30.35 -19.80 5.63
N VAL A 655 -29.86 -20.43 6.71
CA VAL A 655 -29.49 -21.85 6.77
C VAL A 655 -30.71 -22.74 6.59
N TYR A 656 -31.78 -22.46 7.33
CA TYR A 656 -33.00 -23.26 7.30
C TYR A 656 -34.01 -22.83 6.23
N LYS A 657 -33.67 -21.81 5.42
CA LYS A 657 -34.46 -21.30 4.28
C LYS A 657 -35.90 -20.98 4.69
N LEU A 658 -36.05 -20.21 5.76
CA LEU A 658 -37.34 -19.79 6.27
C LEU A 658 -38.03 -18.79 5.33
N SER A 659 -39.35 -18.65 5.47
CA SER A 659 -40.14 -17.74 4.62
C SER A 659 -39.77 -16.27 4.84
N ARG A 660 -39.40 -15.92 6.07
CA ARG A 660 -38.88 -14.59 6.42
C ARG A 660 -37.40 -14.51 6.06
N THR A 661 -37.02 -13.48 5.32
CA THR A 661 -35.62 -13.29 4.90
C THR A 661 -34.76 -12.73 6.03
N PRO A 662 -33.42 -12.89 5.97
CA PRO A 662 -32.51 -12.25 6.92
C PRO A 662 -32.66 -10.72 6.95
N LEU A 663 -32.90 -10.10 5.78
CA LEU A 663 -33.12 -8.66 5.68
C LEU A 663 -34.40 -8.22 6.41
N ASP A 664 -35.47 -9.01 6.30
CA ASP A 664 -36.72 -8.75 7.04
C ASP A 664 -36.57 -8.90 8.55
N TRP A 665 -35.65 -9.77 8.98
CA TRP A 665 -35.28 -9.89 10.38
C TRP A 665 -34.55 -8.64 10.86
N TYR A 666 -33.51 -8.21 10.13
CA TYR A 666 -32.76 -7.01 10.46
C TYR A 666 -33.64 -5.77 10.56
N ALA A 667 -34.52 -5.57 9.60
CA ALA A 667 -35.43 -4.44 9.60
C ALA A 667 -36.30 -4.38 10.87
N SER A 668 -36.71 -5.53 11.41
CA SER A 668 -37.50 -5.57 12.64
C SER A 668 -36.73 -5.32 13.93
N VAL A 669 -35.40 -5.51 13.94
CA VAL A 669 -34.58 -5.26 15.13
C VAL A 669 -34.06 -3.82 15.18
N LEU A 670 -34.02 -3.13 14.05
CA LEU A 670 -33.59 -1.72 14.00
C LEU A 670 -34.49 -0.81 14.86
N ASP A 671 -35.77 -1.14 15.02
CA ASP A 671 -36.72 -0.44 15.90
C ASP A 671 -36.41 -0.59 17.40
N THR A 672 -35.48 -1.48 17.76
CA THR A 672 -35.12 -1.77 19.15
C THR A 672 -33.76 -1.19 19.56
N ASN A 673 -33.25 -0.25 18.76
CA ASN A 673 -31.96 0.44 18.94
C ASN A 673 -30.72 -0.50 18.93
N VAL A 674 -30.82 -1.65 18.27
CA VAL A 674 -29.68 -2.55 18.03
C VAL A 674 -28.79 -1.95 16.96
N ARG A 675 -27.50 -1.87 17.20
CA ARG A 675 -26.53 -1.47 16.17
C ARG A 675 -26.13 -2.68 15.34
N LEU A 676 -26.24 -2.56 14.02
CA LEU A 676 -25.68 -3.54 13.09
C LEU A 676 -24.30 -3.05 12.65
N PHE A 677 -23.31 -3.95 12.62
CA PHE A 677 -21.94 -3.56 12.27
C PHE A 677 -21.76 -3.33 10.76
N ASP A 678 -22.48 -4.08 9.93
CA ASP A 678 -22.44 -3.92 8.48
C ASP A 678 -23.34 -2.75 8.04
N ARG A 679 -22.69 -1.65 7.62
CA ARG A 679 -23.34 -0.43 7.10
C ARG A 679 -24.33 -0.73 5.98
N ASN A 680 -23.93 -1.56 5.01
CA ASN A 680 -24.74 -1.78 3.80
C ASN A 680 -26.01 -2.56 4.15
N LEU A 681 -25.92 -3.54 5.05
CA LEU A 681 -27.07 -4.26 5.59
C LEU A 681 -27.98 -3.35 6.42
N ALA A 682 -27.41 -2.52 7.31
CA ALA A 682 -28.18 -1.65 8.19
C ALA A 682 -29.06 -0.67 7.40
N VAL A 683 -28.46 0.01 6.42
CA VAL A 683 -29.17 0.99 5.58
C VAL A 683 -30.19 0.30 4.69
N GLU A 684 -29.82 -0.79 4.00
CA GLU A 684 -30.75 -1.48 3.10
C GLU A 684 -31.91 -2.16 3.86
N ALA A 685 -31.66 -2.70 5.06
CA ALA A 685 -32.72 -3.30 5.88
C ALA A 685 -33.78 -2.27 6.28
N TRP A 686 -33.37 -1.04 6.60
CA TRP A 686 -34.30 0.04 6.92
C TRP A 686 -35.03 0.56 5.66
N VAL A 687 -34.27 0.90 4.60
CA VAL A 687 -34.82 1.41 3.33
C VAL A 687 -35.81 0.44 2.67
N SER A 688 -35.59 -0.87 2.80
CA SER A 688 -36.45 -1.88 2.16
C SER A 688 -37.82 -2.06 2.81
N GLN A 689 -38.04 -1.57 4.04
CA GLN A 689 -39.30 -1.73 4.77
C GLN A 689 -39.99 -0.41 5.16
N LYS A 690 -39.26 0.71 5.20
CA LYS A 690 -39.79 2.00 5.65
C LYS A 690 -39.46 3.10 4.65
N ASP A 691 -40.50 3.81 4.20
CA ASP A 691 -40.40 4.92 3.23
C ASP A 691 -40.32 6.30 3.91
N ASP A 692 -40.40 6.37 5.25
CA ASP A 692 -40.44 7.65 5.99
C ASP A 692 -39.10 7.94 6.67
N ILE A 693 -38.35 8.89 6.10
CA ILE A 693 -37.07 9.37 6.63
C ILE A 693 -37.19 10.02 8.01
N GLN A 694 -38.37 10.52 8.39
CA GLN A 694 -38.57 11.09 9.71
C GLN A 694 -38.45 10.03 10.81
N ALA A 695 -38.75 8.76 10.47
CA ALA A 695 -38.65 7.62 11.37
C ALA A 695 -37.26 6.94 11.35
N ILE A 696 -36.22 7.59 10.81
CA ILE A 696 -34.87 7.04 10.79
C ILE A 696 -34.33 6.88 12.23
N PRO A 697 -33.97 5.65 12.64
CA PRO A 697 -33.42 5.41 13.98
C PRO A 697 -31.93 5.79 14.05
N ASP A 698 -31.44 6.14 15.24
CA ASP A 698 -30.05 6.64 15.42
C ASP A 698 -28.99 5.59 15.01
N ASN A 699 -29.29 4.32 15.26
CA ASN A 699 -28.46 3.18 14.85
C ASN A 699 -28.32 3.05 13.32
N VAL A 700 -29.19 3.66 12.51
CA VAL A 700 -29.05 3.78 11.05
C VAL A 700 -28.43 5.12 10.68
N LEU A 701 -28.79 6.20 11.37
CA LEU A 701 -28.29 7.55 11.12
C LEU A 701 -26.75 7.62 11.21
N VAL A 702 -26.14 6.93 12.17
CA VAL A 702 -24.67 6.83 12.32
C VAL A 702 -23.96 6.19 11.13
N HIS A 703 -24.67 5.42 10.30
CA HIS A 703 -24.11 4.82 9.11
C HIS A 703 -24.16 5.73 7.88
N VAL A 704 -25.00 6.76 7.92
CA VAL A 704 -25.31 7.67 6.79
C VAL A 704 -25.00 9.14 7.10
N SER A 705 -24.42 9.44 8.26
CA SER A 705 -23.95 10.77 8.68
C SER A 705 -22.59 10.66 9.35
N ASP A 706 -21.66 11.56 9.03
CA ASP A 706 -20.37 11.69 9.74
C ASP A 706 -20.52 12.55 11.02
N TYR A 707 -21.61 13.29 11.13
CA TYR A 707 -21.97 14.04 12.32
C TYR A 707 -22.78 13.18 13.32
N GLN A 708 -22.45 13.27 14.61
CA GLN A 708 -23.14 12.60 15.70
C GLN A 708 -23.91 13.59 16.59
N PRO A 709 -25.21 13.83 16.33
CA PRO A 709 -26.00 14.80 17.10
C PRO A 709 -25.98 14.57 18.61
N ALA A 710 -25.95 13.31 19.06
CA ALA A 710 -25.92 12.94 20.47
C ALA A 710 -24.73 13.54 21.26
N LYS A 711 -23.63 13.88 20.58
CA LYS A 711 -22.43 14.46 21.20
C LYS A 711 -22.36 15.99 21.11
N SER A 712 -23.31 16.62 20.44
CA SER A 712 -23.33 18.08 20.30
C SER A 712 -23.55 18.78 21.64
N LYS A 713 -22.69 19.74 21.98
CA LYS A 713 -22.85 20.61 23.17
C LYS A 713 -24.25 21.25 23.21
N PHE A 714 -24.76 21.71 22.08
CA PHE A 714 -26.09 22.32 21.98
C PHE A 714 -27.20 21.33 22.33
N ILE A 715 -27.10 20.09 21.85
CA ILE A 715 -28.11 19.05 22.10
C ILE A 715 -28.04 18.60 23.55
N GLN A 716 -26.85 18.35 24.09
CA GLN A 716 -26.69 17.96 25.50
C GLN A 716 -27.25 19.01 26.47
N GLN A 717 -27.11 20.29 26.15
CA GLN A 717 -27.55 21.40 27.01
C GLN A 717 -29.03 21.77 26.84
N HIS A 718 -29.63 21.53 25.67
CA HIS A 718 -30.96 22.07 25.33
C HIS A 718 -32.00 21.05 24.83
N ASN A 719 -31.67 19.77 24.68
CA ASN A 719 -32.56 18.75 24.12
C ASN A 719 -33.49 18.06 25.15
N GLU A 720 -34.12 18.82 26.05
CA GLU A 720 -35.14 18.26 26.96
C GLU A 720 -36.29 17.64 26.13
N ASP A 721 -36.82 16.47 26.49
CA ASP A 721 -37.88 15.78 25.73
C ASP A 721 -37.56 15.44 24.25
N ASN A 722 -36.28 15.35 23.86
CA ASN A 722 -35.84 14.99 22.50
C ASN A 722 -36.48 15.86 21.39
N TRP A 723 -36.72 17.15 21.65
CA TRP A 723 -37.32 18.04 20.65
C TRP A 723 -36.35 18.41 19.53
N ILE A 724 -35.05 18.52 19.82
CA ILE A 724 -34.01 18.81 18.81
C ILE A 724 -33.87 17.62 17.87
N ASP A 725 -33.84 16.39 18.39
CA ASP A 725 -33.80 15.18 17.56
C ASP A 725 -34.98 15.08 16.58
N ARG A 726 -36.16 15.50 17.03
CA ARG A 726 -37.37 15.58 16.19
C ARG A 726 -37.25 16.68 15.14
N ALA A 727 -36.69 17.84 15.49
CA ALA A 727 -36.48 18.94 14.56
C ALA A 727 -35.42 18.61 13.49
N LEU A 728 -34.34 17.91 13.86
CA LEU A 728 -33.32 17.43 12.91
C LEU A 728 -33.92 16.44 11.88
N ARG A 729 -34.76 15.50 12.35
CA ARG A 729 -35.49 14.56 11.50
C ARG A 729 -36.54 15.25 10.62
N ASP A 730 -37.18 16.30 11.14
CA ASP A 730 -38.08 17.16 10.36
C ASP A 730 -37.32 17.91 9.25
N GLY A 731 -36.09 18.39 9.54
CA GLY A 731 -35.20 18.96 8.53
C GLY A 731 -34.88 18.00 7.38
N LEU A 732 -34.52 16.75 7.71
CA LEU A 732 -34.31 15.69 6.72
C LEU A 732 -35.60 15.41 5.91
N SER A 733 -36.73 15.28 6.59
CA SER A 733 -38.03 15.01 5.97
C SER A 733 -38.46 16.11 4.99
N ARG A 734 -38.21 17.38 5.31
CA ARG A 734 -38.53 18.51 4.40
C ARG A 734 -37.73 18.49 3.11
N ILE A 735 -36.44 18.17 3.19
CA ILE A 735 -35.61 18.04 1.99
C ILE A 735 -36.01 16.81 1.19
N ASP A 736 -36.24 15.68 1.85
CA ASP A 736 -36.69 14.45 1.21
C ASP A 736 -38.03 14.65 0.46
N GLN A 737 -39.00 15.29 1.11
CA GLN A 737 -40.30 15.63 0.49
C GLN A 737 -40.13 16.57 -0.71
N PHE A 738 -39.27 17.58 -0.61
CA PHE A 738 -38.97 18.48 -1.73
C PHE A 738 -38.39 17.73 -2.93
N LEU A 739 -37.48 16.78 -2.71
CA LEU A 739 -36.91 15.96 -3.78
C LEU A 739 -37.97 15.07 -4.42
N ILE A 740 -38.81 14.42 -3.61
CA ILE A 740 -39.94 13.62 -4.11
C ILE A 740 -40.88 14.47 -4.97
N GLU A 741 -41.18 15.71 -4.56
CA GLU A 741 -42.05 16.62 -5.31
C GLU A 741 -41.39 17.13 -6.61
N GLN A 742 -40.07 17.38 -6.61
CA GLN A 742 -39.34 17.91 -7.76
C GLN A 742 -39.02 16.84 -8.82
N ASN A 743 -38.59 15.65 -8.40
CA ASN A 743 -38.02 14.64 -9.28
C ASN A 743 -38.63 13.22 -9.11
N GLY A 744 -39.55 13.03 -8.16
CA GLY A 744 -40.22 11.75 -7.92
C GLY A 744 -39.39 10.70 -7.19
N LYS A 745 -38.24 11.06 -6.61
CA LYS A 745 -37.33 10.16 -5.90
C LYS A 745 -37.07 10.66 -4.48
N SER A 746 -36.98 9.74 -3.52
CA SER A 746 -36.48 10.03 -2.17
C SER A 746 -34.98 10.35 -2.20
N LEU A 747 -34.46 10.90 -1.11
CA LEU A 747 -33.03 11.16 -0.89
C LEU A 747 -32.21 9.87 -1.06
N PHE A 748 -32.68 8.75 -0.50
CA PHE A 748 -32.02 7.44 -0.64
C PHE A 748 -32.11 6.89 -2.07
N ASP A 749 -33.21 7.13 -2.80
CA ASP A 749 -33.35 6.71 -4.20
C ASP A 749 -32.52 7.54 -5.17
N GLN A 750 -32.36 8.84 -4.90
CA GLN A 750 -31.55 9.74 -5.70
C GLN A 750 -30.07 9.37 -5.63
N TYR A 751 -29.56 9.06 -4.44
CA TYR A 751 -28.16 8.71 -4.20
C TYR A 751 -27.92 7.19 -4.08
N ARG A 752 -28.85 6.37 -4.59
CA ARG A 752 -28.73 4.92 -4.54
C ARG A 752 -27.56 4.46 -5.43
N PRO A 753 -26.54 3.78 -4.87
CA PRO A 753 -25.40 3.35 -5.67
C PRO A 753 -25.78 2.24 -6.65
N GLU A 754 -25.20 2.28 -7.85
CA GLU A 754 -25.44 1.27 -8.90
C GLU A 754 -24.77 -0.09 -8.56
N GLY A 755 -23.66 -0.05 -7.83
CA GLY A 755 -22.93 -1.22 -7.37
C GLY A 755 -23.70 -2.02 -6.31
N LYS A 756 -23.76 -3.33 -6.48
CA LYS A 756 -24.34 -4.27 -5.50
C LYS A 756 -23.28 -5.17 -4.91
N THR A 757 -23.34 -5.38 -3.61
CA THR A 757 -22.48 -6.29 -2.86
C THR A 757 -23.33 -7.45 -2.33
N ILE A 758 -22.78 -8.66 -2.42
CA ILE A 758 -23.41 -9.85 -1.85
C ILE A 758 -22.77 -10.08 -0.48
N VAL A 759 -23.56 -9.96 0.58
CA VAL A 759 -23.08 -10.21 1.94
C VAL A 759 -23.12 -11.71 2.21
N ARG A 760 -21.94 -12.30 2.36
CA ARG A 760 -21.73 -13.72 2.65
C ARG A 760 -20.96 -13.86 3.94
N ARG A 761 -21.35 -14.83 4.77
CA ARG A 761 -20.57 -15.23 5.94
C ARG A 761 -20.81 -16.68 6.28
N GLN A 762 -19.93 -17.23 7.12
CA GLN A 762 -20.13 -18.55 7.68
C GLN A 762 -21.30 -18.51 8.67
N PRO A 763 -22.25 -19.45 8.58
CA PRO A 763 -23.40 -19.46 9.47
C PRO A 763 -22.97 -19.74 10.91
N PHE A 764 -23.56 -19.02 11.86
CA PHE A 764 -23.33 -19.17 13.29
C PHE A 764 -21.86 -19.01 13.66
N ALA A 765 -21.18 -18.03 13.06
CA ALA A 765 -19.79 -17.70 13.38
C ALA A 765 -19.64 -17.50 14.91
N SER A 766 -18.61 -18.13 15.48
CA SER A 766 -18.35 -18.16 16.93
C SER A 766 -19.33 -18.96 17.80
N ALA A 767 -20.30 -19.69 17.22
CA ALA A 767 -21.16 -20.62 17.96
C ALA A 767 -20.62 -22.07 17.96
N VAL A 768 -21.05 -22.87 18.94
CA VAL A 768 -20.84 -24.34 18.91
C VAL A 768 -21.90 -24.97 18.00
N TYR A 769 -21.53 -25.15 16.73
CA TYR A 769 -22.39 -25.70 15.68
C TYR A 769 -21.65 -26.72 14.82
N GLU A 770 -22.27 -27.89 14.62
CA GLU A 770 -21.72 -29.04 13.86
C GLU A 770 -22.44 -29.26 12.51
N GLY A 771 -23.27 -28.32 12.06
CA GLY A 771 -23.83 -28.38 10.71
C GLY A 771 -22.84 -27.96 9.62
N LYS A 772 -23.29 -28.00 8.36
CA LYS A 772 -22.47 -27.55 7.21
C LYS A 772 -22.07 -26.07 7.39
N ARG A 773 -20.78 -25.78 7.28
CA ARG A 773 -20.19 -24.43 7.38
C ARG A 773 -19.95 -23.78 6.02
N ASP A 774 -20.69 -24.20 5.01
CA ASP A 774 -20.68 -23.55 3.69
C ASP A 774 -21.18 -22.10 3.87
N GLU A 775 -20.56 -21.15 3.16
CA GLU A 775 -20.97 -19.75 3.23
C GLU A 775 -22.45 -19.59 2.86
N VAL A 776 -23.20 -18.87 3.71
CA VAL A 776 -24.59 -18.51 3.44
C VAL A 776 -24.66 -17.08 2.90
N VAL A 777 -25.57 -16.86 1.95
CA VAL A 777 -25.89 -15.53 1.42
C VAL A 777 -26.96 -14.92 2.33
N ILE A 778 -26.63 -13.80 2.97
CA ILE A 778 -27.55 -13.06 3.85
C ILE A 778 -28.47 -12.17 3.03
N ALA A 779 -27.89 -11.31 2.20
CA ALA A 779 -28.61 -10.44 1.28
C ALA A 779 -27.69 -9.97 0.13
N THR A 780 -28.30 -9.53 -0.96
CA THR A 780 -27.62 -8.75 -2.01
C THR A 780 -28.09 -7.31 -1.89
N VAL A 781 -27.21 -6.41 -1.47
CA VAL A 781 -27.54 -5.04 -1.08
C VAL A 781 -26.73 -4.04 -1.92
N PRO A 782 -27.22 -2.80 -2.15
CA PRO A 782 -26.41 -1.73 -2.72
C PRO A 782 -25.20 -1.42 -1.84
N ASN A 783 -24.10 -0.97 -2.45
CA ASN A 783 -22.90 -0.59 -1.70
C ASN A 783 -23.03 0.82 -1.12
N TRP A 784 -23.89 1.00 -0.12
CA TRP A 784 -24.11 2.27 0.58
C TRP A 784 -22.84 2.89 1.18
N SER A 785 -21.79 2.09 1.38
CA SER A 785 -20.47 2.56 1.79
C SER A 785 -19.80 3.50 0.77
N ASP A 786 -20.11 3.34 -0.52
CA ASP A 786 -19.56 4.15 -1.62
C ASP A 786 -20.32 5.48 -1.81
N SER A 787 -21.52 5.62 -1.25
CA SER A 787 -22.35 6.83 -1.38
C SER A 787 -21.86 7.95 -0.45
N THR A 788 -20.68 8.50 -0.73
CA THR A 788 -20.11 9.65 0.00
C THR A 788 -20.98 10.89 -0.13
N GLU A 789 -21.60 11.12 -1.30
CA GLU A 789 -22.51 12.25 -1.55
C GLU A 789 -23.76 12.22 -0.68
N LEU A 790 -24.34 11.03 -0.44
CA LEU A 790 -25.49 10.87 0.46
C LEU A 790 -25.09 11.26 1.88
N ARG A 791 -23.91 10.78 2.31
CA ARG A 791 -23.40 10.99 3.66
C ARG A 791 -23.09 12.45 3.94
N SER A 792 -22.39 13.11 3.01
CA SER A 792 -22.10 14.54 3.12
C SER A 792 -23.38 15.38 3.07
N SER A 793 -24.36 15.00 2.25
CA SER A 793 -25.67 15.68 2.16
C SER A 793 -26.45 15.57 3.47
N ILE A 794 -26.61 14.37 4.04
CA ILE A 794 -27.30 14.16 5.32
C ILE A 794 -26.57 14.91 6.44
N THR A 795 -25.24 14.79 6.50
CA THR A 795 -24.39 15.50 7.47
C THR A 795 -24.63 17.02 7.40
N SER A 796 -24.63 17.57 6.18
CA SER A 796 -24.82 19.00 5.96
C SER A 796 -26.25 19.46 6.32
N ILE A 797 -27.28 18.67 5.99
CA ILE A 797 -28.67 18.97 6.37
C ILE A 797 -28.82 18.99 7.90
N LEU A 798 -28.24 18.01 8.60
CA LEU A 798 -28.27 17.95 10.06
C LEU A 798 -27.55 19.15 10.69
N LYS A 799 -26.30 19.42 10.30
CA LYS A 799 -25.51 20.55 10.83
C LYS A 799 -26.16 21.90 10.55
N TYR A 800 -26.74 22.08 9.37
CA TYR A 800 -27.42 23.33 9.01
C TYR A 800 -28.71 23.53 9.79
N THR A 801 -29.53 22.48 9.90
CA THR A 801 -30.75 22.52 10.71
C THR A 801 -30.40 22.85 12.16
N GLU A 802 -29.37 22.22 12.72
CA GLU A 802 -28.89 22.56 14.06
C GLU A 802 -28.42 24.02 14.17
N ASN A 803 -27.65 24.53 13.20
CA ASN A 803 -27.23 25.94 13.21
C ASN A 803 -28.40 26.92 13.20
N LEU A 804 -29.50 26.60 12.52
CA LEU A 804 -30.72 27.41 12.57
C LEU A 804 -31.33 27.38 13.97
N LEU A 805 -31.40 26.21 14.60
CA LEU A 805 -31.88 26.07 15.99
C LEU A 805 -30.96 26.78 16.99
N ARG A 806 -29.64 26.67 16.84
CA ARG A 806 -28.63 27.40 17.64
C ARG A 806 -28.85 28.91 17.56
N ARG A 807 -29.11 29.45 16.35
CA ARG A 807 -29.42 30.88 16.15
C ARG A 807 -30.74 31.29 16.80
N GLN A 808 -31.79 30.48 16.70
CA GLN A 808 -33.06 30.74 17.37
C GLN A 808 -32.90 30.83 18.89
N HIS A 809 -32.04 29.98 19.46
CA HIS A 809 -31.79 29.89 20.90
C HIS A 809 -30.64 30.77 21.40
N GLY A 810 -29.97 31.53 20.51
CA GLY A 810 -28.85 32.40 20.88
C GLY A 810 -27.61 31.67 21.39
N PHE A 811 -27.42 30.40 20.99
CA PHE A 811 -26.26 29.59 21.35
C PHE A 811 -24.99 30.10 20.65
N ARG A 812 -23.88 30.19 21.38
CA ARG A 812 -22.58 30.63 20.84
C ARG A 812 -21.84 29.42 20.26
N GLY A 813 -21.30 29.58 19.05
CA GLY A 813 -20.62 28.50 18.32
C GLY A 813 -21.46 27.98 17.16
N THR A 814 -20.90 28.01 15.95
CA THR A 814 -21.55 27.54 14.73
C THR A 814 -20.82 26.32 14.18
N LEU A 815 -21.58 25.28 13.86
CA LEU A 815 -21.06 24.11 13.15
C LEU A 815 -20.58 24.55 11.76
N ARG A 816 -19.37 24.14 11.40
CA ARG A 816 -18.67 24.50 10.15
C ARG A 816 -18.58 23.32 9.18
N GLY A 817 -18.14 23.58 7.94
CA GLY A 817 -17.99 22.58 6.88
C GLY A 817 -19.30 22.14 6.23
N ILE A 818 -20.24 23.08 6.02
CA ILE A 818 -21.58 22.79 5.49
C ILE A 818 -21.64 23.17 4.00
N GLU A 819 -21.79 22.16 3.14
CA GLU A 819 -22.00 22.36 1.70
C GLU A 819 -23.44 21.97 1.33
N LEU A 820 -24.34 22.97 1.23
CA LEU A 820 -25.74 22.75 0.85
C LEU A 820 -26.13 23.54 -0.41
N PRO A 821 -26.86 22.92 -1.36
CA PRO A 821 -27.47 23.64 -2.47
C PRO A 821 -28.33 24.83 -2.00
N PRO A 822 -28.31 25.98 -2.69
CA PRO A 822 -29.08 27.17 -2.29
C PRO A 822 -30.59 26.91 -2.16
N GLU A 823 -31.14 26.00 -2.98
CA GLU A 823 -32.55 25.61 -2.93
C GLU A 823 -32.91 24.94 -1.59
N TRP A 824 -32.01 24.11 -1.05
CA TRP A 824 -32.23 23.39 0.22
C TRP A 824 -32.09 24.32 1.41
N GLN A 825 -31.16 25.28 1.35
CA GLN A 825 -31.03 26.33 2.38
C GLN A 825 -32.33 27.12 2.52
N VAL A 826 -32.94 27.56 1.41
CA VAL A 826 -34.21 28.30 1.42
C VAL A 826 -35.34 27.50 2.08
N ILE A 827 -35.38 26.18 1.88
CA ILE A 827 -36.42 25.31 2.48
C ILE A 827 -36.21 25.18 3.99
N LEU A 828 -34.97 24.96 4.42
CA LEU A 828 -34.63 24.86 5.84
C LEU A 828 -34.79 26.21 6.55
N ASP A 829 -34.41 27.32 5.93
CA ASP A 829 -34.64 28.68 6.43
C ASP A 829 -36.13 29.00 6.52
N ALA A 830 -36.96 28.57 5.57
CA ALA A 830 -38.40 28.78 5.64
C ALA A 830 -39.05 27.97 6.78
N ALA A 831 -38.46 26.82 7.14
CA ALA A 831 -38.97 25.92 8.17
C ALA A 831 -38.47 26.24 9.58
N PHE A 832 -37.20 26.60 9.71
CA PHE A 832 -36.49 26.80 10.99
C PHE A 832 -35.78 28.15 11.08
N GLY A 833 -35.88 29.02 10.08
CA GLY A 833 -35.34 30.38 10.16
C GLY A 833 -36.12 31.26 11.11
N VAL A 834 -35.44 32.26 11.67
CA VAL A 834 -36.10 33.34 12.41
C VAL A 834 -36.76 34.27 11.37
N PRO A 835 -38.05 34.64 11.50
CA PRO A 835 -38.66 35.63 10.61
C PRO A 835 -37.96 36.98 10.82
N ASP A 836 -37.01 37.29 9.94
CA ASP A 836 -36.28 38.54 10.00
C ASP A 836 -37.22 39.69 9.61
N VAL A 837 -37.49 40.57 10.57
CA VAL A 837 -38.27 41.80 10.37
C VAL A 837 -37.41 42.76 9.57
N GLY A 838 -37.44 42.59 8.25
CA GLY A 838 -37.05 43.61 7.29
C GLY A 838 -35.97 43.18 6.31
N LYS A 839 -36.39 42.75 5.11
CA LYS A 839 -36.21 43.51 3.86
C LYS A 839 -36.75 42.77 2.65
N THR A 840 -37.87 43.27 2.12
CA THR A 840 -38.08 43.41 0.68
C THR A 840 -37.06 44.40 0.11
N GLY A 841 -36.35 44.04 -0.97
CA GLY A 841 -35.79 45.02 -1.92
C GLY A 841 -34.28 44.91 -2.23
N ALA A 842 -33.98 44.19 -3.31
CA ALA A 842 -32.98 44.42 -4.36
C ALA A 842 -31.60 45.10 -4.08
N MET A 843 -30.56 44.34 -4.48
CA MET A 843 -29.31 44.73 -5.18
C MET A 843 -28.13 45.40 -4.44
N SER A 844 -27.06 44.60 -4.35
CA SER A 844 -25.62 44.86 -4.53
C SER A 844 -24.89 45.87 -3.62
N VAL A 845 -23.88 45.37 -2.90
CA VAL A 845 -22.44 45.78 -2.88
C VAL A 845 -21.83 45.62 -1.46
N GLU A 846 -20.69 44.93 -1.46
CA GLU A 846 -19.55 44.93 -0.52
C GLU A 846 -19.66 44.49 0.95
N VAL A 847 -18.69 43.63 1.28
CA VAL A 847 -18.23 43.16 2.59
C VAL A 847 -17.87 44.34 3.50
N ALA A 848 -18.48 44.39 4.69
CA ALA A 848 -17.97 45.18 5.82
C ALA A 848 -18.35 44.54 7.16
N VAL A 849 -17.32 44.16 7.90
CA VAL A 849 -17.29 43.66 9.28
C VAL A 849 -18.05 44.59 10.22
N ALA A 850 -18.97 44.07 11.03
CA ALA A 850 -19.65 44.81 12.09
C ALA A 850 -19.16 44.34 13.48
N VAL A 851 -18.14 45.04 13.99
CA VAL A 851 -17.74 45.01 15.40
C VAL A 851 -18.77 45.80 16.20
N ALA A 852 -19.38 45.20 17.23
CA ALA A 852 -20.15 45.94 18.22
C ALA A 852 -19.19 46.74 19.14
N PRO A 853 -19.46 48.02 19.45
CA PRO A 853 -18.52 48.86 20.18
C PRO A 853 -18.42 48.47 21.66
N ILE A 854 -17.20 48.23 22.11
CA ILE A 854 -16.85 48.09 23.53
C ILE A 854 -16.93 49.50 24.17
N VAL A 855 -17.87 49.69 25.09
CA VAL A 855 -17.89 50.88 25.96
C VAL A 855 -16.97 50.60 27.15
N ILE A 856 -15.76 51.14 27.09
CA ILE A 856 -14.80 51.09 28.21
C ILE A 856 -15.20 52.18 29.21
N ASP A 857 -15.51 51.75 30.44
CA ASP A 857 -15.76 52.66 31.55
C ASP A 857 -14.42 53.22 32.08
N PHE A 858 -14.08 54.43 31.63
CA PHE A 858 -12.83 55.12 31.97
C PHE A 858 -12.67 55.44 33.47
N ALA A 859 -13.72 55.27 34.29
CA ALA A 859 -13.62 55.43 35.74
C ALA A 859 -12.82 54.27 36.38
N LYS A 860 -13.07 53.02 35.99
CA LYS A 860 -12.42 51.83 36.55
C LYS A 860 -10.95 51.68 36.18
N VAL A 861 -10.58 52.09 34.97
CA VAL A 861 -9.19 52.00 34.48
C VAL A 861 -8.25 52.93 35.27
N LYS A 862 -8.77 54.06 35.77
CA LYS A 862 -7.98 55.01 36.56
C LYS A 862 -7.72 54.52 37.99
N GLU A 863 -8.63 53.71 38.52
CA GLU A 863 -8.52 53.08 39.85
C GLU A 863 -7.47 51.95 39.81
N LEU A 864 -7.53 51.08 38.80
CA LEU A 864 -6.55 50.02 38.56
C LEU A 864 -5.13 50.54 38.28
N ALA A 865 -5.01 51.68 37.58
CA ALA A 865 -3.71 52.32 37.37
C ALA A 865 -3.12 52.89 38.68
N ALA A 866 -3.97 53.43 39.56
CA ALA A 866 -3.54 53.96 40.86
C ALA A 866 -3.13 52.84 41.84
N GLU A 867 -3.86 51.73 41.85
CA GLU A 867 -3.51 50.54 42.65
C GLU A 867 -2.19 49.92 42.18
N SER A 868 -1.96 49.86 40.86
CA SER A 868 -0.74 49.29 40.30
C SER A 868 0.49 50.17 40.55
N ASP A 869 0.33 51.50 40.60
CA ASP A 869 1.41 52.43 40.96
C ASP A 869 1.73 52.37 42.47
N GLU A 870 0.73 52.15 43.34
CA GLU A 870 0.94 51.99 44.80
C GLU A 870 1.72 50.70 45.13
N VAL A 871 1.43 49.60 44.43
CA VAL A 871 2.15 48.32 44.61
C VAL A 871 3.60 48.44 44.12
N ARG A 872 3.84 49.18 43.03
CA ARG A 872 5.20 49.43 42.52
C ARG A 872 6.03 50.27 43.50
N ASP A 873 5.44 51.30 44.10
CA ASP A 873 6.14 52.17 45.05
C ASP A 873 6.41 51.47 46.40
N ARG A 874 5.61 50.46 46.77
CA ARG A 874 5.82 49.63 47.97
C ARG A 874 6.95 48.60 47.81
N LEU A 875 7.33 48.28 46.57
CA LEU A 875 8.39 47.33 46.22
C LEU A 875 9.77 47.99 45.99
N LEU A 876 9.84 49.32 45.99
CA LEU A 876 11.04 50.10 45.63
C LEU A 876 11.62 50.94 46.80
N VAL A 877 11.54 50.45 48.04
CA VAL A 877 12.26 51.07 49.17
C VAL A 877 13.29 50.10 49.74
N ASP A 878 14.53 50.56 49.69
CA ASP A 878 15.81 49.86 49.79
C ASP A 878 16.13 49.14 51.11
N ASP A 879 16.98 48.11 50.97
CA ASP A 879 17.76 47.42 52.01
C ASP A 879 18.78 48.34 52.69
N GLU A 880 18.95 48.24 54.02
CA GLU A 880 20.27 48.31 54.69
C GLU A 880 20.26 47.89 56.19
N GLU A 881 21.35 47.23 56.59
CA GLU A 881 21.92 47.04 57.95
C GLU A 881 21.42 45.92 58.91
N THR A 882 22.22 44.84 58.93
CA THR A 882 22.91 44.20 60.09
C THR A 882 22.32 44.29 61.52
N GLY A 883 22.20 43.13 62.18
CA GLY A 883 22.23 43.05 63.66
C GLY A 883 21.75 41.72 64.25
N VAL A 884 22.65 41.02 64.94
CA VAL A 884 22.49 39.68 65.56
C VAL A 884 21.93 39.79 67.00
N GLU A 885 21.38 38.66 67.50
CA GLU A 885 21.33 38.13 68.89
C GLU A 885 19.91 37.96 69.51
N VAL A 886 19.37 36.73 69.50
CA VAL A 886 19.43 35.64 70.52
C VAL A 886 18.54 35.90 71.76
N THR A 887 17.56 35.02 72.00
CA THR A 887 17.49 34.22 73.24
C THR A 887 16.56 33.01 73.08
N ASP A 888 17.06 31.91 73.64
CA ASP A 888 16.57 30.53 73.63
C ASP A 888 15.16 30.30 74.20
N ILE A 889 14.51 29.22 73.77
CA ILE A 889 14.28 27.98 74.57
C ILE A 889 13.68 26.89 73.65
N ALA A 890 14.32 25.72 73.63
CA ALA A 890 13.76 24.41 73.23
C ALA A 890 14.33 23.35 74.23
N PRO A 891 13.89 22.07 74.31
CA PRO A 891 12.80 21.31 73.64
C PRO A 891 12.01 20.39 74.65
N PRO A 892 11.51 19.15 74.36
CA PRO A 892 10.46 18.58 73.46
C PRO A 892 9.41 17.72 74.28
N PRO A 893 8.66 16.69 73.80
CA PRO A 893 8.44 16.10 72.46
C PRO A 893 6.97 15.79 72.03
N ASP A 894 6.83 15.56 70.71
CA ASP A 894 5.93 14.68 69.94
C ASP A 894 4.41 14.62 70.23
N THR A 895 3.62 15.12 69.27
CA THR A 895 2.67 14.33 68.45
C THR A 895 2.10 15.25 67.36
N VAL A 896 2.45 14.99 66.10
CA VAL A 896 1.89 15.68 64.93
C VAL A 896 0.76 14.82 64.38
N GLU A 897 -0.47 15.33 64.50
CA GLU A 897 -1.61 15.03 63.63
C GLU A 897 -1.70 16.13 62.53
N PRO A 898 -2.42 15.88 61.43
CA PRO A 898 -1.93 16.02 60.05
C PRO A 898 -2.20 17.40 59.41
N PRO A 899 -1.44 17.80 58.37
CA PRO A 899 -1.89 18.80 57.43
C PRO A 899 -2.45 18.15 56.15
N GLU A 900 -3.74 18.43 55.94
CA GLU A 900 -4.40 18.89 54.73
C GLU A 900 -3.79 18.58 53.35
N VAL A 901 -4.65 17.96 52.54
CA VAL A 901 -4.57 17.65 51.11
C VAL A 901 -4.48 18.93 50.28
N VAL A 902 -3.50 19.03 49.37
CA VAL A 902 -3.54 19.93 48.20
C VAL A 902 -2.87 19.26 46.98
N ASP A 903 -3.74 18.72 46.14
CA ASP A 903 -3.87 18.73 44.68
C ASP A 903 -2.81 18.19 43.69
N THR A 904 -3.31 17.16 43.00
CA THR A 904 -3.12 16.71 41.63
C THR A 904 -3.00 17.83 40.59
N PHE A 905 -2.42 17.51 39.43
CA PHE A 905 -2.52 18.34 38.22
C PHE A 905 -4.00 18.42 37.82
N ASN A 906 -4.71 19.44 38.31
CA ASN A 906 -6.13 19.61 38.03
C ASN A 906 -6.30 20.16 36.60
N LEU A 907 -6.79 19.31 35.70
CA LEU A 907 -7.53 19.72 34.49
C LEU A 907 -8.91 20.28 34.87
N GLU A 908 -9.06 20.86 36.06
CA GLU A 908 -10.33 21.38 36.53
C GLU A 908 -10.62 22.70 35.85
N ARG A 909 -11.79 22.74 35.20
CA ARG A 909 -12.41 23.96 34.68
C ARG A 909 -12.37 25.03 35.79
N PRO A 910 -11.72 26.20 35.57
CA PRO A 910 -11.59 27.20 36.62
C PRO A 910 -12.97 27.64 37.15
N ASP A 911 -13.13 27.72 38.47
CA ASP A 911 -14.42 27.99 39.14
C ASP A 911 -15.10 29.31 38.71
N ASP A 912 -14.32 30.28 38.21
CA ASP A 912 -14.81 31.58 37.71
C ASP A 912 -15.20 31.57 36.21
N THR A 913 -15.18 30.41 35.55
CA THR A 913 -15.46 30.26 34.10
C THR A 913 -16.98 30.19 33.83
N PRO A 914 -17.56 31.06 32.98
CA PRO A 914 -19.00 31.05 32.66
C PRO A 914 -19.50 29.69 32.17
N ASP A 915 -20.74 29.32 32.52
CA ASP A 915 -21.46 28.15 32.00
C ASP A 915 -21.41 28.10 30.47
N GLY A 916 -20.79 27.03 29.93
CA GLY A 916 -20.63 26.79 28.49
C GLY A 916 -19.22 26.97 27.90
N LEU A 917 -18.21 27.33 28.70
CA LEU A 917 -16.80 27.41 28.28
C LEU A 917 -15.94 26.36 29.00
N LEU A 918 -14.95 25.79 28.29
CA LEU A 918 -14.04 24.75 28.78
C LEU A 918 -14.76 23.49 29.28
N THR A 919 -15.81 23.07 28.57
CA THR A 919 -16.62 21.91 28.98
C THR A 919 -16.00 20.59 28.58
N ASP A 920 -15.20 20.58 27.50
CA ASP A 920 -14.65 19.35 26.88
C ASP A 920 -13.12 19.32 27.04
N LEU A 921 -12.62 19.88 28.14
CA LEU A 921 -11.19 20.11 28.34
C LEU A 921 -10.39 18.79 28.35
N GLU A 922 -10.95 17.73 28.93
CA GLU A 922 -10.33 16.41 29.01
C GLU A 922 -10.33 15.70 27.66
N GLU A 923 -11.42 15.80 26.90
CA GLU A 923 -11.58 15.20 25.58
C GLU A 923 -10.66 15.86 24.56
N VAL A 924 -10.58 17.20 24.55
CA VAL A 924 -9.66 17.95 23.69
C VAL A 924 -8.20 17.70 24.11
N TYR A 925 -7.92 17.60 25.41
CA TYR A 925 -6.59 17.22 25.89
C TYR A 925 -6.20 15.83 25.38
N THR A 926 -7.10 14.85 25.44
CA THR A 926 -6.85 13.47 24.96
C THR A 926 -6.51 13.43 23.47
N ILE A 927 -7.13 14.29 22.64
CA ILE A 927 -6.86 14.36 21.20
C ILE A 927 -5.48 14.95 20.89
N ILE A 928 -5.02 15.88 21.73
CA ILE A 928 -3.75 16.61 21.53
C ILE A 928 -2.58 15.90 22.26
N GLN A 929 -2.87 15.17 23.34
CA GLN A 929 -1.88 14.53 24.20
C GLN A 929 -1.08 13.45 23.44
N GLY A 930 0.26 13.57 23.48
CA GLY A 930 1.15 12.63 22.82
C GLY A 930 1.38 12.87 21.32
N ASP A 931 0.65 13.83 20.72
CA ASP A 931 0.81 14.22 19.32
C ASP A 931 1.40 15.64 19.20
N LEU A 932 2.74 15.68 19.09
CA LEU A 932 3.49 16.93 18.99
C LEU A 932 3.16 17.69 17.70
N GLU A 933 2.92 16.98 16.59
CA GLU A 933 2.63 17.56 15.28
C GLU A 933 1.24 18.23 15.26
N ALA A 934 0.23 17.57 15.83
CA ALA A 934 -1.11 18.14 15.97
C ALA A 934 -1.10 19.38 16.89
N SER A 935 -0.35 19.31 17.99
CA SER A 935 -0.14 20.44 18.91
C SER A 935 0.52 21.64 18.22
N GLU A 936 1.53 21.41 17.38
CA GLU A 936 2.23 22.44 16.61
C GLU A 936 1.31 23.07 15.54
N LEU A 937 0.53 22.25 14.83
CA LEU A 937 -0.45 22.70 13.84
C LEU A 937 -1.54 23.57 14.47
N LEU A 938 -2.15 23.13 15.58
CA LEU A 938 -3.18 23.89 16.28
C LEU A 938 -2.62 25.19 16.88
N ARG A 939 -1.38 25.17 17.38
CA ARG A 939 -0.71 26.39 17.87
C ARG A 939 -0.47 27.38 16.74
N TYR A 940 -0.09 26.90 15.56
CA TYR A 940 0.06 27.75 14.38
C TYR A 940 -1.27 28.33 13.92
N LEU A 941 -2.33 27.51 13.85
CA LEU A 941 -3.67 27.99 13.51
C LEU A 941 -4.16 29.03 14.52
N MET A 942 -3.98 28.79 15.82
CA MET A 942 -4.30 29.75 16.90
C MET A 942 -3.56 31.09 16.73
N GLN A 943 -2.28 31.07 16.33
CA GLN A 943 -1.50 32.28 16.08
C GLN A 943 -1.89 33.04 14.80
N ASN A 944 -2.61 32.38 13.89
CA ASN A 944 -3.10 32.96 12.63
C ASN A 944 -4.63 33.09 12.65
N ASP A 945 -5.19 33.60 13.74
CA ASP A 945 -6.64 33.84 13.89
C ASP A 945 -7.52 32.59 13.65
N TRP A 946 -7.03 31.41 14.01
CA TRP A 946 -7.67 30.10 13.84
C TRP A 946 -7.89 29.65 12.39
N GLN A 947 -7.19 30.27 11.44
CA GLN A 947 -7.28 29.94 10.03
C GLN A 947 -5.93 30.05 9.30
N ALA A 948 -5.61 29.12 8.40
CA ALA A 948 -4.41 29.23 7.57
C ALA A 948 -4.56 28.51 6.23
N HIS A 949 -3.77 28.93 5.23
CA HIS A 949 -3.70 28.20 3.97
C HIS A 949 -2.97 26.85 4.18
N PRO A 950 -3.41 25.76 3.54
CA PRO A 950 -2.78 24.44 3.68
C PRO A 950 -1.26 24.46 3.44
N ASP A 951 -0.78 25.18 2.41
CA ASP A 951 0.66 25.29 2.12
C ASP A 951 1.47 25.94 3.27
N THR A 952 0.88 26.92 3.96
CA THR A 952 1.55 27.59 5.08
C THR A 952 1.49 26.75 6.35
N ALA A 953 0.37 26.05 6.59
CA ALA A 953 0.22 25.12 7.70
C ALA A 953 1.15 23.91 7.57
N ALA A 954 1.35 23.39 6.35
CA ALA A 954 2.28 22.30 6.06
C ALA A 954 3.75 22.66 6.36
N SER A 955 4.12 23.95 6.26
CA SER A 955 5.49 24.40 6.51
C SER A 955 5.93 24.34 7.97
N VAL A 956 4.98 24.24 8.90
CA VAL A 956 5.20 24.17 10.34
C VAL A 956 5.50 22.74 10.79
N LEU A 957 5.02 21.75 10.03
CA LEU A 957 5.21 20.34 10.33
C LEU A 957 6.65 19.94 9.96
N ASN A 958 7.45 19.53 10.95
CA ASN A 958 8.87 19.16 10.81
C ASN A 958 9.07 17.82 10.05
N GLY A 959 8.54 17.70 8.83
CA GLY A 959 8.58 16.51 7.98
C GLY A 959 7.28 15.69 7.95
N GLY A 960 6.27 16.06 8.74
CA GLY A 960 4.93 15.47 8.73
C GLY A 960 4.08 15.94 7.53
N PHE A 961 3.27 15.05 6.96
CA PHE A 961 2.32 15.41 5.91
C PHE A 961 1.04 15.98 6.53
N LEU A 962 0.67 17.21 6.16
CA LEU A 962 -0.50 17.92 6.68
C LEU A 962 -1.78 17.09 6.68
N ASN A 963 -2.10 16.41 5.58
CA ASN A 963 -3.31 15.59 5.48
C ASN A 963 -3.30 14.42 6.47
N VAL A 964 -2.14 13.82 6.75
CA VAL A 964 -2.01 12.70 7.70
C VAL A 964 -2.25 13.16 9.14
N VAL A 965 -1.74 14.35 9.49
CA VAL A 965 -1.96 14.95 10.81
C VAL A 965 -3.42 15.36 10.98
N LEU A 966 -4.03 15.97 9.95
CA LEU A 966 -5.45 16.33 9.94
C LEU A 966 -6.34 15.10 10.05
N ASP A 967 -6.08 14.04 9.27
CA ASP A 967 -6.86 12.80 9.29
C ASP A 967 -6.79 12.15 10.67
N ARG A 968 -5.59 11.99 11.24
CA ARG A 968 -5.39 11.39 12.58
C ARG A 968 -6.11 12.19 13.67
N MET A 969 -5.95 13.51 13.67
CA MET A 969 -6.57 14.39 14.66
C MET A 969 -8.09 14.41 14.53
N ASN A 970 -8.62 14.50 13.31
CA ASN A 970 -10.05 14.53 13.07
C ASN A 970 -10.70 13.15 13.28
N GLU A 971 -9.99 12.05 13.06
CA GLU A 971 -10.47 10.70 13.38
C GLU A 971 -10.62 10.52 14.90
N LEU A 972 -9.61 10.93 15.68
CA LEU A 972 -9.69 10.96 17.14
C LEU A 972 -10.77 11.94 17.63
N ALA A 973 -10.92 13.09 16.99
CA ALA A 973 -11.97 14.05 17.33
C ALA A 973 -13.38 13.50 17.07
N LEU A 974 -13.59 12.80 15.95
CA LEU A 974 -14.86 12.12 15.68
C LEU A 974 -15.15 11.03 16.74
N GLU A 975 -14.12 10.32 17.21
CA GLU A 975 -14.27 9.30 18.24
C GLU A 975 -14.57 9.89 19.62
N GLN A 976 -13.89 10.96 20.02
CA GLN A 976 -14.03 11.56 21.36
C GLN A 976 -15.17 12.60 21.37
N LEU A 977 -15.07 13.63 20.54
CA LEU A 977 -15.97 14.80 20.49
C LEU A 977 -17.19 14.62 19.58
N GLY A 978 -17.17 13.67 18.64
CA GLY A 978 -18.30 13.44 17.72
C GLY A 978 -18.40 14.42 16.55
N ASP A 979 -17.43 15.32 16.41
CA ASP A 979 -17.23 16.20 15.26
C ASP A 979 -15.73 16.36 14.99
N GLN A 980 -15.37 16.93 13.85
CA GLN A 980 -14.00 17.27 13.49
C GLN A 980 -13.52 18.47 14.34
N ILE A 981 -12.20 18.64 14.49
CA ILE A 981 -11.62 19.85 15.12
C ILE A 981 -11.19 20.87 14.07
N VAL A 982 -10.66 20.41 12.93
CA VAL A 982 -10.22 21.28 11.83
C VAL A 982 -10.91 20.89 10.54
N VAL A 983 -11.49 21.87 9.86
CA VAL A 983 -12.20 21.72 8.59
C VAL A 983 -11.55 22.56 7.50
N GLU A 984 -11.70 22.16 6.23
CA GLU A 984 -11.29 22.98 5.09
C GLU A 984 -12.49 23.76 4.55
N GLU A 985 -12.44 25.09 4.60
CA GLU A 985 -13.48 26.01 4.09
C GLU A 985 -12.82 27.01 3.12
N ASP A 986 -13.37 27.18 1.92
CA ASP A 986 -12.87 28.12 0.89
C ASP A 986 -11.36 27.99 0.58
N GLY A 987 -10.79 26.78 0.72
CA GLY A 987 -9.37 26.49 0.53
C GLY A 987 -8.46 26.89 1.70
N LEU A 988 -9.04 27.15 2.87
CA LEU A 988 -8.36 27.46 4.12
C LEU A 988 -8.68 26.39 5.17
N LEU A 989 -7.70 26.04 6.00
CA LEU A 989 -7.93 25.25 7.20
C LEU A 989 -8.46 26.14 8.30
N VAL A 990 -9.58 25.76 8.92
CA VAL A 990 -10.26 26.52 9.97
C VAL A 990 -10.54 25.60 11.17
N VAL A 991 -10.17 26.04 12.37
CA VAL A 991 -10.52 25.32 13.61
C VAL A 991 -11.97 25.61 13.98
N ILE A 992 -12.76 24.59 14.32
CA ILE A 992 -14.16 24.73 14.71
C ILE A 992 -14.30 25.56 15.99
N ASP A 993 -15.26 26.48 15.99
CA ASP A 993 -15.44 27.50 17.03
C ASP A 993 -15.70 26.89 18.42
N ASP A 994 -16.40 25.75 18.47
CA ASP A 994 -16.85 25.07 19.70
C ASP A 994 -15.70 24.51 20.56
N TYR A 995 -14.48 24.40 20.01
CA TYR A 995 -13.31 23.82 20.69
C TYR A 995 -12.15 24.82 20.86
N ARG A 996 -12.30 26.07 20.41
CA ARG A 996 -11.20 27.05 20.39
C ARG A 996 -10.79 27.49 21.79
N ASP A 997 -11.72 27.54 22.72
CA ASP A 997 -11.46 27.89 24.10
C ASP A 997 -10.68 26.80 24.82
N GLU A 998 -11.04 25.51 24.65
CA GLU A 998 -10.27 24.39 25.20
C GLU A 998 -8.87 24.33 24.57
N ILE A 999 -8.76 24.42 23.24
CA ILE A 999 -7.46 24.41 22.54
C ILE A 999 -6.60 25.60 22.99
N GLY A 1000 -7.20 26.79 23.10
CA GLY A 1000 -6.51 27.99 23.55
C GLY A 1000 -6.02 27.87 24.99
N HIS A 1001 -6.84 27.30 25.89
CA HIS A 1001 -6.47 27.06 27.27
C HIS A 1001 -5.31 26.07 27.39
N LEU A 1002 -5.38 24.94 26.67
CA LEU A 1002 -4.36 23.89 26.71
C LEU A 1002 -3.03 24.32 26.08
N LEU A 1003 -3.05 25.11 25.00
CA LEU A 1003 -1.84 25.52 24.29
C LEU A 1003 -1.17 26.79 24.84
N SER A 1004 -1.84 27.53 25.73
CA SER A 1004 -1.33 28.77 26.35
C SER A 1004 -0.50 28.53 27.62
N GLN A 1005 -0.57 27.34 28.22
CA GLN A 1005 0.27 26.99 29.36
C GLN A 1005 1.70 26.63 28.90
N PRO A 1006 2.76 27.06 29.61
CA PRO A 1006 4.12 26.62 29.32
C PRO A 1006 4.16 25.10 29.52
N LEU A 1007 4.48 24.36 28.46
CA LEU A 1007 4.85 22.94 28.56
C LEU A 1007 6.18 22.85 29.31
N GLU A 1008 6.17 23.08 30.63
CA GLU A 1008 7.22 22.56 31.49
C GLU A 1008 7.18 21.06 31.32
N GLN A 1009 8.33 20.52 30.93
CA GLN A 1009 8.60 19.09 30.80
C GLN A 1009 7.95 18.37 31.97
N ALA A 1010 6.88 17.62 31.69
CA ALA A 1010 6.23 16.75 32.64
C ALA A 1010 7.30 15.77 33.16
N LYS A 1011 7.92 16.12 34.28
CA LYS A 1011 8.42 15.15 35.22
C LYS A 1011 7.19 14.36 35.61
N SER A 1012 7.16 13.10 35.17
CA SER A 1012 6.21 12.11 35.66
C SER A 1012 6.04 12.28 37.17
N PRO A 1013 4.81 12.29 37.71
CA PRO A 1013 4.64 12.18 39.14
C PRO A 1013 5.40 10.92 39.56
N ALA A 1014 6.39 11.10 40.43
CA ALA A 1014 6.89 9.99 41.21
C ALA A 1014 5.73 9.58 42.11
N GLU A 1015 4.87 8.69 41.61
CA GLU A 1015 4.10 7.81 42.48
C GLU A 1015 5.09 7.22 43.48
N ALA A 1016 4.71 7.26 44.76
CA ALA A 1016 5.51 6.69 45.83
C ALA A 1016 5.80 5.22 45.52
N VAL A 1017 7.00 4.95 45.00
CA VAL A 1017 7.50 3.61 44.75
C VAL A 1017 7.70 2.94 46.12
N PRO A 1018 7.03 1.81 46.42
CA PRO A 1018 7.44 0.98 47.54
C PRO A 1018 8.88 0.52 47.27
N ALA A 1019 9.78 0.70 48.22
CA ALA A 1019 11.18 0.33 48.04
C ALA A 1019 11.32 -1.20 47.85
N TYR A 1020 11.45 -1.65 46.61
CA TYR A 1020 11.74 -3.05 46.24
C TYR A 1020 13.24 -3.37 46.47
N ALA A 1021 13.66 -3.39 47.74
CA ALA A 1021 15.07 -3.53 48.12
C ALA A 1021 15.67 -4.92 47.82
N ASP A 1022 14.84 -5.92 47.54
CA ASP A 1022 15.24 -7.34 47.41
C ASP A 1022 15.30 -7.84 45.94
N LEU A 1023 14.89 -7.03 44.95
CA LEU A 1023 14.90 -7.39 43.52
C LEU A 1023 16.05 -6.71 42.76
N THR A 1024 16.55 -7.33 41.68
CA THR A 1024 17.52 -6.64 40.80
C THR A 1024 16.84 -5.46 40.08
N PRO A 1025 17.60 -4.43 39.64
CA PRO A 1025 17.01 -3.25 39.01
C PRO A 1025 16.14 -3.55 37.77
N GLU A 1026 16.49 -4.60 37.01
CA GLU A 1026 15.76 -5.05 35.81
C GLU A 1026 14.40 -5.66 36.17
N TRP A 1027 14.36 -6.53 37.19
CA TRP A 1027 13.11 -7.12 37.68
C TRP A 1027 12.23 -6.11 38.41
N ALA A 1028 12.81 -5.14 39.13
CA ALA A 1028 12.06 -4.04 39.73
C ALA A 1028 11.38 -3.16 38.67
N ALA A 1029 12.05 -2.89 37.55
CA ALA A 1029 11.48 -2.16 36.42
C ALA A 1029 10.40 -2.95 35.67
N PHE A 1030 10.55 -4.28 35.56
CA PHE A 1030 9.53 -5.18 35.03
C PHE A 1030 8.27 -5.14 35.92
N VAL A 1031 8.41 -5.35 37.24
CA VAL A 1031 7.30 -5.30 38.22
C VAL A 1031 6.53 -3.98 38.16
N ASN A 1032 7.24 -2.85 38.08
CA ASN A 1032 6.62 -1.52 38.04
C ASN A 1032 5.78 -1.23 36.80
N LYS A 1033 6.00 -1.95 35.69
CA LYS A 1033 5.25 -1.78 34.44
C LYS A 1033 4.14 -2.82 34.26
N MET A 1034 4.06 -3.81 35.15
CA MET A 1034 3.06 -4.88 35.10
C MET A 1034 1.74 -4.42 35.70
N LYS A 1035 0.65 -4.61 34.95
CA LYS A 1035 -0.72 -4.32 35.39
C LYS A 1035 -1.30 -5.51 36.17
N PRO A 1036 -2.35 -5.34 36.99
CA PRO A 1036 -2.99 -6.43 37.73
C PRO A 1036 -3.36 -7.65 36.85
N GLN A 1037 -3.89 -7.39 35.65
CA GLN A 1037 -4.22 -8.41 34.65
C GLN A 1037 -3.01 -9.20 34.13
N HIS A 1038 -1.82 -8.60 34.11
CA HIS A 1038 -0.59 -9.27 33.68
C HIS A 1038 -0.13 -10.29 34.73
N TRP A 1039 -0.33 -9.99 36.01
CA TRP A 1039 -0.03 -10.91 37.12
C TRP A 1039 -0.98 -12.10 37.17
N GLU A 1040 -2.28 -11.88 36.93
CA GLU A 1040 -3.26 -12.96 36.82
C GLU A 1040 -2.95 -13.88 35.63
N ALA A 1041 -2.48 -13.32 34.52
CA ALA A 1041 -2.10 -14.07 33.34
C ALA A 1041 -0.87 -14.96 33.59
N LEU A 1042 0.18 -14.42 34.21
CA LEU A 1042 1.35 -15.20 34.62
C LEU A 1042 0.99 -16.29 35.64
N HIS A 1043 0.09 -16.01 36.58
CA HIS A 1043 -0.41 -17.00 37.53
C HIS A 1043 -1.14 -18.15 36.84
N ALA A 1044 -2.01 -17.84 35.87
CA ALA A 1044 -2.72 -18.84 35.07
C ALA A 1044 -1.78 -19.73 34.27
N LEU A 1045 -0.70 -19.16 33.73
CA LEU A 1045 0.33 -19.89 33.00
C LEU A 1045 1.18 -20.79 33.90
N LEU A 1046 1.53 -20.34 35.11
CA LEU A 1046 2.32 -21.12 36.07
C LEU A 1046 1.57 -22.34 36.64
N LEU A 1047 0.24 -22.24 36.74
CA LEU A 1047 -0.63 -23.33 37.21
C LEU A 1047 -0.78 -24.45 36.16
N GLN A 1048 -0.50 -24.17 34.88
CA GLN A 1048 -0.59 -25.11 33.75
C GLN A 1048 -1.95 -25.83 33.57
N GLU A 1049 -3.01 -25.36 34.23
CA GLU A 1049 -4.37 -25.89 34.13
C GLU A 1049 -5.28 -24.92 33.37
N ASP A 1050 -5.88 -25.38 32.27
CA ASP A 1050 -6.80 -24.60 31.42
C ASP A 1050 -6.25 -23.21 31.01
N VAL A 1051 -4.96 -23.15 30.72
CA VAL A 1051 -4.19 -21.91 30.41
C VAL A 1051 -4.90 -21.03 29.38
N VAL A 1052 -5.32 -21.61 28.25
CA VAL A 1052 -6.00 -20.88 27.17
C VAL A 1052 -7.35 -20.31 27.62
N ALA A 1053 -8.10 -21.02 28.45
CA ALA A 1053 -9.40 -20.55 28.92
C ALA A 1053 -9.26 -19.44 29.99
N ARG A 1054 -8.22 -19.52 30.83
CA ARG A 1054 -7.93 -18.51 31.87
C ARG A 1054 -7.36 -17.23 31.28
N LEU A 1055 -6.37 -17.32 30.39
CA LEU A 1055 -5.88 -16.16 29.62
C LEU A 1055 -7.00 -15.56 28.77
N ASP A 1056 -7.84 -16.43 28.20
CA ASP A 1056 -9.18 -16.20 27.65
C ASP A 1056 -10.00 -15.20 28.48
N GLY A 1057 -10.22 -15.59 29.73
CA GLY A 1057 -11.02 -14.84 30.71
C GLY A 1057 -10.40 -13.50 31.08
N ILE A 1058 -9.10 -13.47 31.36
CA ILE A 1058 -8.38 -12.28 31.82
C ILE A 1058 -8.32 -11.21 30.73
N ALA A 1059 -8.03 -11.59 29.48
CA ALA A 1059 -7.96 -10.64 28.37
C ALA A 1059 -9.31 -9.92 28.15
N ARG A 1060 -10.42 -10.63 28.26
CA ARG A 1060 -11.74 -10.03 28.05
C ARG A 1060 -12.24 -9.21 29.23
N SER A 1061 -11.82 -9.55 30.45
CA SER A 1061 -12.08 -8.69 31.62
C SER A 1061 -11.44 -7.31 31.48
N THR A 1062 -10.46 -7.18 30.58
CA THR A 1062 -9.69 -5.95 30.32
C THR A 1062 -9.93 -5.40 28.92
N PHE A 1063 -10.95 -5.90 28.21
CA PHE A 1063 -11.27 -5.54 26.82
C PHE A 1063 -10.11 -5.72 25.83
N THR A 1064 -9.18 -6.62 26.11
CA THR A 1064 -8.09 -7.02 25.22
C THR A 1064 -8.34 -8.41 24.62
N THR A 1065 -7.49 -8.83 23.69
CA THR A 1065 -7.48 -10.22 23.18
C THR A 1065 -6.36 -11.00 23.84
N MET A 1066 -6.48 -12.33 23.94
CA MET A 1066 -5.43 -13.20 24.48
C MET A 1066 -4.06 -12.92 23.84
N ASP A 1067 -4.01 -12.75 22.52
CA ASP A 1067 -2.77 -12.45 21.80
C ASP A 1067 -2.21 -11.08 22.18
N LEU A 1068 -3.06 -10.05 22.30
CA LEU A 1068 -2.66 -8.71 22.77
C LEU A 1068 -2.20 -8.71 24.23
N LEU A 1069 -2.84 -9.48 25.11
CA LEU A 1069 -2.45 -9.60 26.52
C LEU A 1069 -1.07 -10.26 26.65
N ILE A 1070 -0.82 -11.31 25.87
CA ILE A 1070 0.48 -11.97 25.83
C ILE A 1070 1.53 -11.06 25.18
N ASP A 1071 1.19 -10.37 24.10
CA ASP A 1071 2.06 -9.38 23.46
C ASP A 1071 2.41 -8.24 24.43
N GLU A 1072 1.48 -7.74 25.26
CA GLU A 1072 1.76 -6.73 26.28
C GLU A 1072 2.75 -7.22 27.34
N ILE A 1073 2.58 -8.45 27.85
CA ILE A 1073 3.48 -9.02 28.86
C ILE A 1073 4.87 -9.25 28.25
N ASN A 1074 4.92 -9.78 27.03
CA ASN A 1074 6.16 -10.00 26.31
C ASN A 1074 6.83 -8.69 25.88
N ASP A 1075 6.08 -7.63 25.55
CA ASP A 1075 6.61 -6.29 25.28
C ASP A 1075 7.28 -5.75 26.54
N VAL A 1076 6.60 -5.82 27.70
CA VAL A 1076 7.17 -5.40 28.99
C VAL A 1076 8.39 -6.25 29.37
N ALA A 1077 8.36 -7.56 29.14
CA ALA A 1077 9.51 -8.44 29.37
C ALA A 1077 10.69 -8.09 28.45
N LEU A 1078 10.44 -7.92 27.14
CA LEU A 1078 11.45 -7.61 26.15
C LEU A 1078 12.10 -6.23 26.36
N SER A 1079 11.32 -5.27 26.89
CA SER A 1079 11.79 -3.93 27.21
C SER A 1079 12.72 -3.88 28.43
N ASN A 1080 12.45 -4.69 29.47
CA ASN A 1080 13.11 -4.57 30.78
C ASN A 1080 14.03 -5.76 31.11
N LEU A 1081 13.62 -6.99 30.80
CA LEU A 1081 14.39 -8.23 31.00
C LEU A 1081 15.17 -8.62 29.73
N GLY A 1082 14.73 -8.13 28.57
CA GLY A 1082 15.38 -8.35 27.29
C GLY A 1082 15.09 -9.70 26.64
N ASP A 1083 14.29 -10.54 27.28
CA ASP A 1083 13.72 -11.77 26.72
C ASP A 1083 12.20 -11.76 26.75
N ILE A 1084 11.58 -12.67 26.00
CA ILE A 1084 10.16 -12.96 26.15
C ILE A 1084 9.95 -13.96 27.28
N VAL A 1085 8.84 -13.83 27.98
CA VAL A 1085 8.50 -14.71 29.12
C VAL A 1085 7.50 -15.78 28.70
N ILE A 1086 6.68 -15.50 27.69
CA ILE A 1086 5.59 -16.35 27.24
C ILE A 1086 5.81 -16.74 25.77
N GLU A 1087 5.94 -18.03 25.49
CA GLU A 1087 5.93 -18.55 24.13
C GLU A 1087 4.50 -18.59 23.57
N THR A 1088 4.31 -18.01 22.38
CA THR A 1088 3.03 -17.98 21.67
C THR A 1088 2.89 -19.19 20.73
N GLY A 1089 1.91 -20.05 21.00
CA GLY A 1089 1.56 -21.26 20.23
C GLY A 1089 0.08 -21.63 20.39
N GLU A 1090 -0.35 -22.83 19.94
CA GLU A 1090 -1.75 -23.30 20.15
C GLU A 1090 -2.15 -23.32 21.63
N THR A 1091 -1.17 -23.51 22.52
CA THR A 1091 -1.28 -23.29 23.96
C THR A 1091 -0.10 -22.41 24.41
N PRO A 1092 -0.34 -21.18 24.88
CA PRO A 1092 0.71 -20.32 25.42
C PRO A 1092 1.37 -20.99 26.63
N ALA A 1093 2.69 -20.91 26.74
CA ALA A 1093 3.45 -21.49 27.85
C ALA A 1093 4.57 -20.56 28.28
N ILE A 1094 4.95 -20.61 29.55
CA ILE A 1094 6.15 -19.91 30.03
C ILE A 1094 7.39 -20.70 29.61
N GLU A 1095 8.41 -20.00 29.13
CA GLU A 1095 9.69 -20.60 28.71
C GLU A 1095 10.36 -21.34 29.89
N GLU A 1096 10.88 -22.55 29.64
CA GLU A 1096 11.40 -23.44 30.70
C GLU A 1096 12.55 -22.82 31.51
N GLU A 1097 13.32 -21.92 30.91
CA GLU A 1097 14.47 -21.25 31.55
C GLU A 1097 14.05 -20.16 32.55
N ASP A 1098 12.88 -19.54 32.36
CA ASP A 1098 12.37 -18.43 33.19
C ASP A 1098 11.34 -18.88 34.25
N MET A 1099 10.90 -20.14 34.20
CA MET A 1099 9.88 -20.71 35.08
C MET A 1099 10.19 -20.59 36.57
N ASP A 1100 11.44 -20.83 36.98
CA ASP A 1100 11.83 -20.82 38.40
C ASP A 1100 11.97 -19.39 38.96
N ASP A 1101 12.42 -18.45 38.11
CA ASP A 1101 12.52 -17.03 38.45
C ASP A 1101 11.13 -16.38 38.54
N LEU A 1102 10.23 -16.70 37.60
CA LEU A 1102 8.84 -16.23 37.65
C LEU A 1102 8.03 -16.83 38.80
N ARG A 1103 8.30 -18.08 39.19
CA ARG A 1103 7.70 -18.67 40.41
C ARG A 1103 8.17 -17.96 41.66
N SER A 1104 9.45 -17.63 41.73
CA SER A 1104 10.04 -16.89 42.85
C SER A 1104 9.49 -15.45 42.92
N LEU A 1105 9.35 -14.80 41.77
CA LEU A 1105 8.74 -13.47 41.65
C LEU A 1105 7.25 -13.49 42.00
N MET A 1106 6.51 -14.50 41.57
CA MET A 1106 5.09 -14.65 41.89
C MET A 1106 4.83 -14.94 43.37
N ALA A 1107 5.68 -15.76 44.01
CA ALA A 1107 5.63 -15.96 45.45
C ALA A 1107 5.90 -14.64 46.20
N TRP A 1108 6.89 -13.87 45.73
CA TRP A 1108 7.19 -12.55 46.28
C TRP A 1108 6.05 -11.54 46.05
N ALA A 1109 5.43 -11.51 44.87
CA ALA A 1109 4.32 -10.62 44.53
C ALA A 1109 3.04 -10.97 45.31
N GLN A 1110 2.79 -12.25 45.57
CA GLN A 1110 1.69 -12.71 46.44
C GLN A 1110 1.88 -12.29 47.90
N GLU A 1111 3.12 -12.22 48.39
CA GLU A 1111 3.42 -11.75 49.74
C GLU A 1111 3.39 -10.22 49.89
N ASN A 1112 3.75 -9.46 48.85
CA ASN A 1112 4.01 -8.02 48.97
C ASN A 1112 3.07 -7.09 48.16
N ILE A 1113 2.40 -7.56 47.11
CA ILE A 1113 1.57 -6.73 46.21
C ILE A 1113 0.07 -7.05 46.38
N LEU A 1114 -0.29 -8.33 46.52
CA LEU A 1114 -1.69 -8.78 46.59
C LEU A 1114 -2.34 -8.68 47.98
N GLN A 1115 -1.66 -8.13 49.00
CA GLN A 1115 -2.27 -7.84 50.31
C GLN A 1115 -2.88 -6.44 50.44
N GLU A 1116 -2.57 -5.51 49.52
CA GLU A 1116 -3.09 -4.14 49.51
C GLU A 1116 -4.21 -3.88 48.47
N ILE A 1117 -4.58 -4.89 47.68
CA ILE A 1117 -5.76 -4.91 46.77
C ILE A 1117 -6.86 -5.74 47.42
#